data_AF-A0A414WV19-F1
#
_entry.id   AF-A0A414WV19-F1
#
_cell.length_a   1.000
_cell.length_b   1.000
_cell.length_c   1.000
_cell.angle_alpha   90.00
_cell.angle_beta   90.00
_cell.angle_gamma   90.00
#
_symmetry.space_group_name_H-M   'P 1'
#
loop_
_entity.id
_entity.type
_entity.pdbx_description
1 polymer ?
#
loop_
_entity_poly.entity_id
_entity_poly.type
_entity_poly.pdbx_seq_one_letter_code
_entity_poly.pdbx_strand_id
1 'polypeptide(L)'
;MNKMMLSIFKGYADTVPVSVTLDEVVRLIREDKVLADRTEKYRYYRSQGQKTAASREKAACPCFAVAVCFDGGKRRADISGWTGLSMVDFDHLPEGRAGEVFEKVCADPHTVLAYTTISGQGVRVVCRYCLEEEVADKDCLTLYAQVFNRVNEYYQKLTKCAFDPACKNATRLSGLAHDAQVHYHDGAEPFRFDLSRMKKADEPRRGRVERVVARIRRELDEQGVVYAPHHHNEYIMRMGYLMNEFGLPLEQAIGWADGRFPEYDGDVAAIFRSCYADTEAHGRREAELFRAKREKKGEGRSQLATPQEIEQFLATQAEFRKNVITGKEEMRHPEAKEFVELTDRLVNSLWSRMTKEGHTVRLCDVRSVLESEFVPEFNPFTQYFRSLPKWDGVTDHIGRLAATVHVEGDAKLFDDCFRKWLVATVASLMVKEVTNHEILVFVGRQGCYKTTWLARLLPPELQRYFSVRSNRGRVTKDDNLALSEFALICLEEIDEMRLEDINQLKAMVTLPAVNERRAYGHYKENRPHIASFCGTTNQPEFLNDPTGSRRWLPFTVVHIDDPYTHPVDYEGVYGQALRLWQEGFHYWFDEKEIAQVNARNERFETASLETDLLLAFFRVPLPGEECMFLTVGEILQHINGGMKNPLSAVKVGLALRKAGFEQLRVAGKRGYRVVMYTIEEVNRNRRAMGRFTEAPAEE
;
A
#
# COMPACT_ATOMS: atom_id res chain seq x y z
N MET A 1 33.51 0.17 -32.53
CA MET A 1 32.29 -0.67 -32.45
C MET A 1 31.37 -0.04 -31.42
N ASN A 2 30.15 0.35 -31.79
CA ASN A 2 29.18 0.89 -30.83
C ASN A 2 28.88 -0.19 -29.78
N LYS A 3 29.17 0.09 -28.51
CA LYS A 3 28.78 -0.79 -27.41
C LYS A 3 27.26 -0.85 -27.36
N MET A 4 26.74 -2.07 -27.28
CA MET A 4 25.32 -2.31 -27.21
C MET A 4 24.74 -1.75 -25.91
N MET A 5 23.75 -0.88 -26.04
CA MET A 5 23.08 -0.23 -24.92
C MET A 5 21.78 -0.98 -24.56
N LEU A 6 21.47 -1.04 -23.28
CA LEU A 6 20.29 -1.65 -22.67
C LEU A 6 19.58 -0.63 -21.78
N SER A 7 18.28 -0.79 -21.61
CA SER A 7 17.51 0.02 -20.68
C SER A 7 17.44 -0.66 -19.31
N ILE A 8 18.05 -0.06 -18.29
CA ILE A 8 17.94 -0.48 -16.88
C ILE A 8 17.01 0.45 -16.10
N PHE A 9 16.36 -0.09 -15.10
CA PHE A 9 15.40 0.57 -14.21
C PHE A 9 15.84 0.34 -12.76
N LYS A 10 15.61 1.31 -11.87
CA LYS A 10 15.99 1.19 -10.45
C LYS A 10 15.20 0.10 -9.71
N GLY A 11 14.04 -0.28 -10.24
CA GLY A 11 13.18 -1.37 -9.75
C GLY A 11 11.94 -1.53 -10.62
N TYR A 12 11.10 -2.52 -10.35
CA TYR A 12 9.94 -2.84 -11.21
C TYR A 12 8.89 -1.71 -11.30
N ALA A 13 8.78 -0.89 -10.26
CA ALA A 13 7.87 0.26 -10.22
C ALA A 13 8.40 1.48 -11.00
N ASP A 14 9.71 1.54 -11.24
CA ASP A 14 10.34 2.65 -11.97
C ASP A 14 9.85 2.69 -13.42
N THR A 15 9.73 3.88 -13.98
CA THR A 15 9.23 4.13 -15.34
C THR A 15 10.26 4.83 -16.20
N VAL A 16 11.38 5.28 -15.62
CA VAL A 16 12.41 6.04 -16.33
C VAL A 16 13.57 5.10 -16.66
N PRO A 17 13.77 4.73 -17.93
CA PRO A 17 14.91 3.90 -18.32
C PRO A 17 16.22 4.71 -18.24
N VAL A 18 17.28 4.06 -17.79
CA VAL A 18 18.65 4.55 -17.91
C VAL A 18 19.38 3.67 -18.91
N SER A 19 20.13 4.28 -19.82
CA SER A 19 20.90 3.55 -20.82
C SER A 19 22.21 3.05 -20.21
N VAL A 20 22.46 1.75 -20.23
CA VAL A 20 23.69 1.11 -19.71
C VAL A 20 24.22 0.06 -20.68
N THR A 21 25.49 -0.29 -20.60
CA THR A 21 26.06 -1.39 -21.38
C THR A 21 25.79 -2.73 -20.69
N LEU A 22 25.90 -3.83 -21.44
CA LEU A 22 25.82 -5.17 -20.85
C LEU A 22 26.98 -5.44 -19.87
N ASP A 23 28.18 -4.90 -20.14
CA ASP A 23 29.32 -4.93 -19.20
C ASP A 23 28.94 -4.33 -17.84
N GLU A 24 28.19 -3.22 -17.85
CA GLU A 24 27.76 -2.54 -16.63
C GLU A 24 26.71 -3.37 -15.87
N VAL A 25 25.79 -4.03 -16.58
CA VAL A 25 24.85 -4.99 -15.96
C VAL A 25 25.59 -6.13 -15.28
N VAL A 26 26.63 -6.67 -15.92
CA VAL A 26 27.49 -7.72 -15.35
C VAL A 26 28.21 -7.22 -14.11
N ARG A 27 28.76 -6.00 -14.16
CA ARG A 27 29.40 -5.36 -13.00
C ARG A 27 28.42 -5.23 -11.83
N LEU A 28 27.18 -4.77 -12.09
CA LEU A 28 26.15 -4.66 -11.07
C LEU A 28 25.84 -6.02 -10.43
N ILE A 29 25.65 -7.06 -11.24
CA ILE A 29 25.40 -8.42 -10.74
C ILE A 29 26.56 -8.92 -9.86
N ARG A 30 27.80 -8.69 -10.28
CA ARG A 30 28.99 -9.24 -9.63
C ARG A 30 29.45 -8.46 -8.40
N GLU A 31 29.33 -7.14 -8.41
CA GLU A 31 30.07 -6.26 -7.47
C GLU A 31 29.19 -5.29 -6.69
N ASP A 32 27.93 -5.06 -7.09
CA ASP A 32 27.08 -4.07 -6.42
C ASP A 32 26.65 -4.53 -5.02
N LYS A 33 27.14 -3.80 -4.00
CA LYS A 33 26.87 -4.12 -2.59
C LYS A 33 25.40 -3.95 -2.20
N VAL A 34 24.68 -3.03 -2.84
CA VAL A 34 23.26 -2.79 -2.54
C VAL A 34 22.42 -3.93 -3.10
N LEU A 35 22.74 -4.40 -4.29
CA LEU A 35 22.12 -5.58 -4.90
C LEU A 35 22.44 -6.85 -4.09
N ALA A 36 23.67 -6.98 -3.58
CA ALA A 36 24.06 -8.08 -2.70
C ALA A 36 23.23 -8.12 -1.42
N ASP A 37 23.16 -7.00 -0.69
CA ASP A 37 22.36 -6.86 0.53
C ASP A 37 20.87 -7.16 0.30
N ARG A 38 20.30 -6.68 -0.80
CA ARG A 38 18.90 -6.97 -1.16
C ARG A 38 18.66 -8.43 -1.51
N THR A 39 19.60 -9.06 -2.21
CA THR A 39 19.53 -10.48 -2.55
C THR A 39 19.57 -11.34 -1.28
N GLU A 40 20.43 -10.99 -0.33
CA GLU A 40 20.52 -11.66 0.98
C GLU A 40 19.24 -11.46 1.81
N LYS A 41 18.76 -10.22 1.94
CA LYS A 41 17.50 -9.90 2.64
C LYS A 41 16.30 -10.62 2.05
N TYR A 42 16.20 -10.68 0.72
CA TYR A 42 15.14 -11.45 0.05
C TYR A 42 15.14 -12.91 0.52
N ARG A 43 16.32 -13.54 0.51
CA ARG A 43 16.49 -14.95 0.90
C ARG A 43 16.21 -15.15 2.39
N TYR A 44 16.66 -14.23 3.24
CA TYR A 44 16.37 -14.22 4.67
C TYR A 44 14.86 -14.12 4.96
N TYR A 45 14.17 -13.11 4.42
CA TYR A 45 12.73 -12.96 4.64
C TYR A 45 11.94 -14.16 4.10
N ARG A 46 12.38 -14.74 2.98
CA ARG A 46 11.74 -15.94 2.43
C ARG A 46 11.96 -17.16 3.31
N SER A 47 13.14 -17.34 3.92
CA SER A 47 13.40 -18.45 4.85
C SER A 47 12.61 -18.30 6.16
N GLN A 48 12.31 -17.08 6.59
CA GLN A 48 11.45 -16.79 7.75
C GLN A 48 9.94 -16.81 7.42
N GLY A 49 9.53 -17.20 6.22
CA GLY A 49 8.13 -17.22 5.80
C GLY A 49 7.48 -15.84 5.56
N GLN A 50 8.26 -14.76 5.64
CA GLN A 50 7.79 -13.37 5.46
C GLN A 50 7.67 -13.00 3.98
N LYS A 51 6.65 -13.55 3.31
CA LYS A 51 6.44 -13.41 1.85
C LYS A 51 6.31 -11.96 1.37
N THR A 52 5.68 -11.09 2.17
CA THR A 52 5.47 -9.67 1.81
C THR A 52 6.78 -8.88 1.83
N ALA A 53 7.60 -9.06 2.88
CA ALA A 53 8.90 -8.43 2.99
C ALA A 53 9.84 -8.90 1.88
N ALA A 54 9.89 -10.21 1.60
CA ALA A 54 10.64 -10.76 0.47
C ALA A 54 10.18 -10.15 -0.86
N SER A 55 8.87 -10.05 -1.10
CA SER A 55 8.34 -9.47 -2.33
C SER A 55 8.73 -7.99 -2.51
N ARG A 56 8.81 -7.24 -1.40
CA ARG A 56 9.27 -5.83 -1.41
C ARG A 56 10.75 -5.73 -1.81
N GLU A 57 11.62 -6.57 -1.26
CA GLU A 57 13.05 -6.59 -1.64
C GLU A 57 13.22 -6.92 -3.12
N LYS A 58 12.52 -7.96 -3.62
CA LYS A 58 12.56 -8.33 -5.06
C LYS A 58 12.04 -7.22 -5.96
N ALA A 59 10.96 -6.54 -5.59
CA ALA A 59 10.38 -5.46 -6.37
C ALA A 59 11.31 -4.23 -6.45
N ALA A 60 12.14 -4.05 -5.42
CA ALA A 60 13.07 -2.95 -5.33
C ALA A 60 14.37 -3.21 -6.10
N CYS A 61 14.78 -4.47 -6.33
CA CYS A 61 15.97 -4.79 -7.12
C CYS A 61 15.90 -4.17 -8.52
N PRO A 62 17.02 -3.61 -9.02
CA PRO A 62 17.11 -3.12 -10.39
C PRO A 62 16.71 -4.20 -11.40
N CYS A 63 16.17 -3.78 -12.53
CA CYS A 63 15.77 -4.69 -13.61
C CYS A 63 16.08 -4.07 -14.97
N PHE A 64 16.32 -4.89 -15.98
CA PHE A 64 16.68 -4.40 -17.32
C PHE A 64 15.84 -5.05 -18.41
N ALA A 65 15.64 -4.33 -19.51
CA ALA A 65 14.96 -4.83 -20.68
C ALA A 65 15.93 -5.64 -21.54
N VAL A 66 15.58 -6.91 -21.81
CA VAL A 66 16.47 -7.82 -22.58
C VAL A 66 16.25 -7.67 -24.07
N ALA A 67 14.99 -7.69 -24.54
CA ALA A 67 14.67 -7.77 -25.98
C ALA A 67 14.66 -6.42 -26.71
N VAL A 68 14.38 -5.35 -25.97
CA VAL A 68 14.12 -4.01 -26.53
C VAL A 68 14.81 -2.95 -25.69
N CYS A 69 15.12 -1.82 -26.33
CA CYS A 69 15.47 -0.58 -25.69
C CYS A 69 14.22 0.29 -25.54
N PHE A 70 14.16 1.04 -24.45
CA PHE A 70 13.10 2.00 -24.17
C PHE A 70 13.64 3.44 -24.20
N ASP A 71 12.77 4.37 -24.59
CA ASP A 71 12.98 5.81 -24.44
C ASP A 71 11.76 6.44 -23.74
N GLY A 72 11.99 7.21 -22.67
CA GLY A 72 10.95 7.92 -21.92
C GLY A 72 9.91 7.08 -21.15
N GLY A 73 9.92 5.73 -21.24
CA GLY A 73 8.91 4.88 -20.60
C GLY A 73 9.21 3.38 -20.58
N LYS A 74 8.16 2.54 -20.45
CA LYS A 74 8.25 1.06 -20.40
C LYS A 74 7.12 0.31 -21.12
N ARG A 75 6.29 1.03 -21.88
CA ARG A 75 5.17 0.47 -22.66
C ARG A 75 5.65 0.14 -24.07
N ARG A 76 4.84 -0.60 -24.82
CA ARG A 76 5.13 -0.90 -26.24
C ARG A 76 5.35 0.33 -27.11
N ALA A 77 4.65 1.43 -26.81
CA ALA A 77 4.82 2.70 -27.54
C ALA A 77 6.16 3.39 -27.23
N ASP A 78 6.81 3.02 -26.13
CA ASP A 78 8.05 3.62 -25.65
C ASP A 78 9.29 2.82 -26.15
N ILE A 79 9.11 1.82 -27.02
CA ILE A 79 10.20 1.02 -27.60
C ILE A 79 10.97 1.88 -28.60
N SER A 80 12.27 2.06 -28.36
CA SER A 80 13.18 2.84 -29.21
C SER A 80 14.06 1.98 -30.13
N GLY A 81 14.15 0.66 -29.87
CA GLY A 81 14.90 -0.25 -30.71
C GLY A 81 14.93 -1.69 -30.19
N TRP A 82 15.51 -2.59 -30.99
CA TRP A 82 15.68 -4.00 -30.66
C TRP A 82 17.13 -4.31 -30.31
N THR A 83 17.31 -5.15 -29.30
CA THR A 83 18.63 -5.50 -28.77
C THR A 83 19.28 -6.65 -29.56
N GLY A 84 18.47 -7.53 -30.17
CA GLY A 84 18.97 -8.81 -30.70
C GLY A 84 19.33 -9.80 -29.59
N LEU A 85 18.79 -9.62 -28.38
CA LEU A 85 18.94 -10.56 -27.27
C LEU A 85 17.61 -11.22 -26.92
N SER A 86 17.68 -12.48 -26.51
CA SER A 86 16.56 -13.23 -25.98
C SER A 86 16.86 -13.74 -24.57
N MET A 87 15.82 -13.82 -23.74
CA MET A 87 15.91 -14.26 -22.36
C MET A 87 15.34 -15.67 -22.21
N VAL A 88 16.00 -16.49 -21.40
CA VAL A 88 15.49 -17.78 -20.91
C VAL A 88 15.46 -17.71 -19.40
N ASP A 89 14.35 -18.15 -18.82
CA ASP A 89 14.11 -18.08 -17.38
C ASP A 89 13.78 -19.46 -16.84
N PHE A 90 14.68 -20.00 -16.02
CA PHE A 90 14.49 -21.25 -15.30
C PHE A 90 14.12 -20.95 -13.86
N ASP A 91 12.83 -20.78 -13.58
CA ASP A 91 12.30 -20.60 -12.23
C ASP A 91 11.93 -21.96 -11.59
N HIS A 92 11.98 -22.04 -10.26
CA HIS A 92 11.55 -23.22 -9.48
C HIS A 92 12.28 -24.53 -9.81
N LEU A 93 13.59 -24.44 -10.10
CA LEU A 93 14.40 -25.64 -10.30
C LEU A 93 14.40 -26.50 -9.02
N PRO A 94 14.30 -27.84 -9.14
CA PRO A 94 14.41 -28.73 -7.99
C PRO A 94 15.73 -28.49 -7.24
N GLU A 95 15.69 -28.69 -5.92
CA GLU A 95 16.83 -28.46 -5.04
C GLU A 95 18.07 -29.24 -5.51
N GLY A 96 19.21 -28.54 -5.62
CA GLY A 96 20.46 -29.10 -6.15
C GLY A 96 20.62 -29.06 -7.68
N ARG A 97 19.59 -28.76 -8.47
CA ARG A 97 19.70 -28.70 -9.96
C ARG A 97 20.15 -27.36 -10.52
N ALA A 98 20.06 -26.27 -9.76
CA ALA A 98 20.44 -24.94 -10.23
C ALA A 98 21.91 -24.88 -10.68
N GLY A 99 22.83 -25.52 -9.96
CA GLY A 99 24.25 -25.59 -10.34
C GLY A 99 24.48 -26.38 -11.64
N GLU A 100 23.85 -27.56 -11.78
CA GLU A 100 23.92 -28.38 -13.02
C GLU A 100 23.43 -27.60 -14.24
N VAL A 101 22.32 -26.88 -14.09
CA VAL A 101 21.75 -26.03 -15.14
C VAL A 101 22.69 -24.87 -15.45
N PHE A 102 23.22 -24.20 -14.41
CA PHE A 102 24.15 -23.08 -14.55
C PHE A 102 25.40 -23.48 -15.35
N GLU A 103 26.05 -24.60 -15.01
CA GLU A 103 27.22 -25.09 -15.74
C GLU A 103 26.92 -25.39 -17.21
N LYS A 104 25.80 -26.07 -17.49
CA LYS A 104 25.39 -26.41 -18.85
C LYS A 104 25.13 -25.18 -19.72
N VAL A 105 24.46 -24.17 -19.17
CA VAL A 105 24.16 -22.95 -19.93
C VAL A 105 25.42 -22.09 -20.11
N CYS A 106 26.34 -22.07 -19.13
CA CYS A 106 27.61 -21.35 -19.25
C CYS A 106 28.58 -21.99 -20.26
N ALA A 107 28.46 -23.30 -20.49
CA ALA A 107 29.24 -24.02 -21.50
C ALA A 107 28.67 -23.87 -22.92
N ASP A 108 27.44 -23.36 -23.06
CA ASP A 108 26.79 -23.21 -24.35
C ASP A 108 27.35 -22.00 -25.12
N PRO A 109 27.72 -22.14 -26.40
CA PRO A 109 28.35 -21.07 -27.18
C PRO A 109 27.43 -19.87 -27.41
N HIS A 110 26.11 -20.01 -27.27
CA HIS A 110 25.14 -18.94 -27.51
C HIS A 110 24.83 -18.10 -26.27
N THR A 111 25.27 -18.53 -25.09
CA THR A 111 25.03 -17.82 -23.84
C THR A 111 25.93 -16.59 -23.74
N VAL A 112 25.32 -15.41 -23.69
CA VAL A 112 26.02 -14.13 -23.49
C VAL A 112 26.15 -13.84 -22.00
N LEU A 113 25.10 -14.05 -21.22
CA LEU A 113 25.05 -13.77 -19.78
C LEU A 113 24.24 -14.86 -19.08
N ALA A 114 24.76 -15.40 -17.98
CA ALA A 114 23.99 -16.26 -17.09
C ALA A 114 24.26 -15.92 -15.61
N TYR A 115 23.20 -15.85 -14.80
CA TYR A 115 23.30 -15.60 -13.36
C TYR A 115 22.16 -16.29 -12.59
N THR A 116 22.43 -16.57 -11.33
CA THR A 116 21.48 -17.12 -10.37
C THR A 116 20.43 -16.07 -9.99
N THR A 117 19.17 -16.43 -10.08
CA THR A 117 18.06 -15.53 -9.71
C THR A 117 18.04 -15.22 -8.21
N ILE A 118 17.30 -14.18 -7.82
CA ILE A 118 17.24 -13.68 -6.44
C ILE A 118 16.83 -14.76 -5.42
N SER A 119 16.03 -15.76 -5.86
CA SER A 119 15.61 -16.87 -5.01
C SER A 119 16.71 -17.86 -4.67
N GLY A 120 17.79 -17.91 -5.45
CA GLY A 120 18.80 -18.97 -5.35
C GLY A 120 18.37 -20.30 -5.97
N GLN A 121 17.13 -20.40 -6.48
CA GLN A 121 16.53 -21.65 -7.01
C GLN A 121 16.20 -21.55 -8.50
N GLY A 122 16.84 -20.62 -9.21
CA GLY A 122 16.59 -20.43 -10.63
C GLY A 122 17.78 -19.80 -11.32
N VAL A 123 17.87 -20.00 -12.63
CA VAL A 123 18.96 -19.50 -13.48
C VAL A 123 18.37 -18.62 -14.58
N ARG A 124 18.91 -17.41 -14.71
CA ARG A 124 18.60 -16.49 -15.80
C ARG A 124 19.65 -16.65 -16.89
N VAL A 125 19.23 -16.77 -18.14
CA VAL A 125 20.13 -16.82 -19.30
C VAL A 125 19.72 -15.75 -20.30
N VAL A 126 20.71 -15.08 -20.89
CA VAL A 126 20.56 -14.14 -22.00
C VAL A 126 21.45 -14.62 -23.13
N CYS A 127 20.89 -14.71 -24.33
CA CYS A 127 21.59 -15.16 -25.53
C CYS A 127 21.37 -14.19 -26.69
N ARG A 128 22.26 -14.22 -27.67
CA ARG A 128 22.19 -13.37 -28.86
C ARG A 128 21.47 -14.08 -29.99
N TYR A 129 20.70 -13.35 -30.79
CA TYR A 129 20.13 -13.84 -32.03
C TYR A 129 20.32 -12.82 -33.15
N CYS A 130 20.37 -13.29 -34.38
CA CYS A 130 20.35 -12.46 -35.57
C CYS A 130 19.32 -12.98 -36.58
N LEU A 131 18.75 -12.05 -37.32
CA LEU A 131 17.81 -12.30 -38.40
C LEU A 131 18.56 -12.06 -39.71
N GLU A 132 18.43 -12.99 -40.66
CA GLU A 132 19.20 -12.92 -41.92
C GLU A 132 18.64 -11.89 -42.92
N GLU A 133 17.47 -11.32 -42.65
CA GLU A 133 16.79 -10.33 -43.47
C GLU A 133 16.26 -9.16 -42.62
N GLU A 134 16.18 -7.95 -43.19
CA GLU A 134 15.58 -6.78 -42.53
C GLU A 134 14.07 -6.96 -42.36
N VAL A 135 13.58 -6.77 -41.13
CA VAL A 135 12.17 -6.93 -40.76
C VAL A 135 11.52 -5.58 -40.57
N ALA A 136 10.36 -5.37 -41.18
CA ALA A 136 9.54 -4.20 -40.91
C ALA A 136 9.07 -4.19 -39.44
N ASP A 137 9.16 -3.04 -38.77
CA ASP A 137 8.89 -2.88 -37.32
C ASP A 137 7.56 -3.51 -36.83
N LYS A 138 6.54 -3.53 -37.69
CA LYS A 138 5.20 -4.07 -37.36
C LYS A 138 5.20 -5.59 -37.09
N ASP A 139 6.16 -6.32 -37.64
CA ASP A 139 6.24 -7.79 -37.51
C ASP A 139 7.23 -8.24 -36.42
N CYS A 140 8.08 -7.33 -35.91
CA CYS A 140 9.16 -7.64 -34.97
C CYS A 140 8.66 -8.26 -33.64
N LEU A 141 7.48 -7.85 -33.14
CA LEU A 141 6.89 -8.44 -31.93
C LEU A 141 6.46 -9.90 -32.12
N THR A 142 5.85 -10.21 -33.26
CA THR A 142 5.41 -11.57 -33.59
C THR A 142 6.61 -12.47 -33.83
N LEU A 143 7.61 -11.94 -34.51
CA LEU A 143 8.87 -12.62 -34.78
C LEU A 143 9.66 -12.90 -33.49
N TYR A 144 9.77 -11.91 -32.59
CA TYR A 144 10.43 -12.10 -31.31
C TYR A 144 9.77 -13.22 -30.50
N ALA A 145 8.45 -13.34 -30.51
CA ALA A 145 7.77 -14.43 -29.82
C ALA A 145 8.16 -15.81 -30.39
N GLN A 146 8.41 -15.92 -31.71
CA GLN A 146 8.90 -17.15 -32.34
C GLN A 146 10.36 -17.44 -32.00
N VAL A 147 11.23 -16.42 -32.03
CA VAL A 147 12.62 -16.51 -31.58
C VAL A 147 12.67 -16.96 -30.12
N PHE A 148 11.89 -16.32 -29.25
CA PHE A 148 11.78 -16.65 -27.84
C PHE A 148 11.47 -18.13 -27.64
N ASN A 149 10.43 -18.66 -28.32
CA ASN A 149 10.05 -20.06 -28.19
C ASN A 149 11.17 -21.01 -28.64
N ARG A 150 11.77 -20.78 -29.81
CA ARG A 150 12.83 -21.66 -30.33
C ARG A 150 14.08 -21.68 -29.45
N VAL A 151 14.49 -20.51 -28.95
CA VAL A 151 15.60 -20.40 -28.01
C VAL A 151 15.27 -21.14 -26.71
N ASN A 152 14.08 -20.93 -26.14
CA ASN A 152 13.69 -21.59 -24.89
C ASN A 152 13.55 -23.12 -25.06
N GLU A 153 13.04 -23.60 -26.21
CA GLU A 153 13.02 -25.03 -26.56
C GLU A 153 14.43 -25.62 -26.67
N TYR A 154 15.38 -24.89 -27.25
CA TYR A 154 16.78 -25.30 -27.33
C TYR A 154 17.38 -25.47 -25.94
N TYR A 155 17.28 -24.46 -25.08
CA TYR A 155 17.81 -24.53 -23.73
C TYR A 155 17.04 -25.54 -22.85
N GLN A 156 15.75 -25.76 -23.08
CA GLN A 156 14.99 -26.86 -22.46
C GLN A 156 15.55 -28.23 -22.85
N LYS A 157 15.91 -28.45 -24.12
CA LYS A 157 16.54 -29.70 -24.55
C LYS A 157 17.93 -29.88 -23.92
N LEU A 158 18.71 -28.81 -23.85
CA LEU A 158 20.05 -28.80 -23.25
C LEU A 158 20.01 -29.14 -21.74
N THR A 159 19.11 -28.48 -21.01
CA THR A 159 19.04 -28.55 -19.54
C THR A 159 18.08 -29.63 -19.03
N LYS A 160 17.18 -30.13 -19.89
CA LYS A 160 16.05 -31.00 -19.54
C LYS A 160 15.08 -30.37 -18.52
N CYS A 161 15.07 -29.04 -18.42
CA CYS A 161 14.19 -28.30 -17.52
C CYS A 161 13.10 -27.57 -18.32
N ALA A 162 11.86 -27.61 -17.84
CA ALA A 162 10.77 -26.88 -18.48
C ALA A 162 10.98 -25.36 -18.31
N PHE A 163 10.58 -24.59 -19.32
CA PHE A 163 10.54 -23.13 -19.27
C PHE A 163 9.09 -22.64 -19.16
N ASP A 164 8.90 -21.40 -18.69
CA ASP A 164 7.58 -20.76 -18.64
C ASP A 164 7.19 -20.14 -20.01
N PRO A 165 6.21 -20.70 -20.75
CA PRO A 165 5.78 -20.18 -22.05
C PRO A 165 5.06 -18.82 -21.95
N ALA A 166 4.70 -18.35 -20.75
CA ALA A 166 4.11 -17.02 -20.54
C ALA A 166 5.12 -15.85 -20.71
N CYS A 167 6.41 -16.16 -20.88
CA CYS A 167 7.50 -15.17 -20.97
C CYS A 167 7.72 -14.52 -22.35
N LYS A 168 6.94 -14.86 -23.38
CA LYS A 168 7.11 -14.38 -24.79
C LYS A 168 6.93 -12.86 -25.05
N ASN A 169 6.72 -12.05 -24.02
CA ASN A 169 6.46 -10.62 -24.19
C ASN A 169 7.78 -9.83 -24.28
N ALA A 170 8.03 -9.17 -25.41
CA ALA A 170 9.26 -8.41 -25.66
C ALA A 170 9.52 -7.28 -24.64
N THR A 171 8.47 -6.73 -24.01
CA THR A 171 8.61 -5.66 -23.00
C THR A 171 8.88 -6.20 -21.58
N ARG A 172 9.09 -7.50 -21.40
CA ARG A 172 9.30 -8.10 -20.08
C ARG A 172 10.71 -7.75 -19.55
N LEU A 173 10.76 -7.25 -18.32
CA LEU A 173 12.00 -6.89 -17.64
C LEU A 173 12.59 -8.10 -16.90
N SER A 174 13.91 -8.22 -16.93
CA SER A 174 14.67 -9.18 -16.13
C SER A 174 15.14 -8.54 -14.83
N GLY A 175 14.77 -9.12 -13.69
CA GLY A 175 15.25 -8.66 -12.38
C GLY A 175 16.70 -9.04 -12.14
N LEU A 176 17.50 -8.11 -11.63
CA LEU A 176 18.87 -8.39 -11.21
C LEU A 176 18.90 -9.04 -9.83
N ALA A 177 19.89 -9.89 -9.64
CA ALA A 177 20.26 -10.48 -8.37
C ALA A 177 21.77 -10.52 -8.28
N HIS A 178 22.32 -10.47 -7.07
CA HIS A 178 23.75 -10.59 -6.91
C HIS A 178 24.20 -12.04 -7.12
N ASP A 179 25.21 -12.21 -7.97
CA ASP A 179 25.85 -13.49 -8.23
C ASP A 179 27.34 -13.27 -8.53
N ALA A 180 28.18 -13.71 -7.59
CA ALA A 180 29.63 -13.65 -7.74
C ALA A 180 30.15 -14.55 -8.89
N GLN A 181 29.38 -15.57 -9.28
CA GLN A 181 29.71 -16.53 -10.33
C GLN A 181 29.09 -16.16 -11.69
N VAL A 182 28.53 -14.95 -11.84
CA VAL A 182 27.92 -14.50 -13.10
C VAL A 182 28.83 -14.75 -14.30
N HIS A 183 28.30 -15.49 -15.26
CA HIS A 183 28.95 -15.79 -16.52
C HIS A 183 28.67 -14.68 -17.52
N TYR A 184 29.71 -14.25 -18.24
CA TYR A 184 29.60 -13.26 -19.30
C TYR A 184 30.57 -13.58 -20.44
N HIS A 185 30.05 -13.65 -21.66
CA HIS A 185 30.80 -13.91 -22.89
C HIS A 185 30.31 -12.99 -24.01
N ASP A 186 30.99 -11.85 -24.20
CA ASP A 186 30.60 -10.84 -25.21
C ASP A 186 30.66 -11.39 -26.66
N GLY A 187 31.56 -12.36 -26.89
CA GLY A 187 31.75 -13.05 -28.17
C GLY A 187 30.81 -14.23 -28.44
N ALA A 188 29.74 -14.40 -27.66
CA ALA A 188 28.83 -15.53 -27.83
C ALA A 188 28.22 -15.58 -29.25
N GLU A 189 28.11 -16.80 -29.77
CA GLU A 189 27.61 -17.05 -31.13
C GLU A 189 26.11 -16.74 -31.20
N PRO A 190 25.64 -15.91 -32.15
CA PRO A 190 24.22 -15.62 -32.26
C PRO A 190 23.44 -16.81 -32.83
N PHE A 191 22.26 -17.10 -32.29
CA PHE A 191 21.28 -17.93 -32.98
C PHE A 191 20.87 -17.27 -34.29
N ARG A 192 21.10 -17.95 -35.41
CA ARG A 192 20.73 -17.44 -36.74
C ARG A 192 19.35 -17.94 -37.12
N PHE A 193 18.45 -17.02 -37.43
CA PHE A 193 17.11 -17.34 -37.89
C PHE A 193 16.87 -16.78 -39.30
N ASP A 194 16.58 -17.70 -40.21
CA ASP A 194 16.16 -17.42 -41.58
C ASP A 194 14.65 -17.13 -41.60
N LEU A 195 14.26 -15.92 -41.99
CA LEU A 195 12.85 -15.49 -42.04
C LEU A 195 12.01 -16.31 -43.01
N SER A 196 12.59 -16.80 -44.11
CA SER A 196 11.92 -17.62 -45.12
C SER A 196 11.58 -19.01 -44.55
N ARG A 197 12.46 -19.56 -43.71
CA ARG A 197 12.25 -20.80 -42.94
C ARG A 197 11.46 -20.60 -41.65
N MET A 198 11.35 -19.37 -41.15
CA MET A 198 10.42 -18.98 -40.08
C MET A 198 8.99 -18.84 -40.62
N LYS A 199 8.83 -18.30 -41.84
CA LYS A 199 7.56 -18.22 -42.58
C LYS A 199 7.23 -19.53 -43.31
N LYS A 200 7.13 -20.62 -42.55
CA LYS A 200 6.37 -21.87 -42.76
C LYS A 200 7.16 -23.06 -42.20
N ALA A 201 6.82 -23.42 -40.97
CA ALA A 201 6.06 -24.66 -40.85
C ALA A 201 4.68 -24.22 -40.36
N ASP A 202 3.64 -24.41 -41.18
CA ASP A 202 2.38 -24.88 -40.60
C ASP A 202 2.79 -26.19 -39.93
N GLU A 203 3.20 -26.12 -38.65
CA GLU A 203 3.18 -27.29 -37.79
C GLU A 203 1.83 -27.96 -38.04
N PRO A 204 1.80 -29.29 -38.27
CA PRO A 204 0.59 -29.97 -38.63
C PRO A 204 -0.44 -29.62 -37.57
N ARG A 205 -1.40 -28.75 -37.93
CA ARG A 205 -2.56 -28.51 -37.09
C ARG A 205 -3.21 -29.87 -37.02
N ARG A 206 -2.96 -30.59 -35.92
CA ARG A 206 -3.34 -31.98 -35.61
C ARG A 206 -4.87 -32.13 -35.51
N GLY A 207 -5.55 -31.59 -36.50
CA GLY A 207 -6.95 -31.19 -36.52
C GLY A 207 -7.38 -30.46 -37.79
N ARG A 208 -6.51 -30.12 -38.77
CA ARG A 208 -6.96 -29.58 -40.07
C ARG A 208 -7.61 -30.68 -40.91
N VAL A 209 -6.94 -31.81 -41.08
CA VAL A 209 -7.48 -32.99 -41.79
C VAL A 209 -8.80 -33.40 -41.14
N GLU A 210 -8.83 -33.54 -39.82
CA GLU A 210 -10.02 -33.96 -39.07
C GLU A 210 -11.17 -32.96 -39.17
N ARG A 211 -10.89 -31.64 -39.17
CA ARG A 211 -11.93 -30.60 -39.35
C ARG A 211 -12.49 -30.57 -40.75
N VAL A 212 -11.63 -30.68 -41.76
CA VAL A 212 -12.06 -30.75 -43.17
C VAL A 212 -12.92 -31.99 -43.36
N VAL A 213 -12.45 -33.15 -42.91
CA VAL A 213 -13.20 -34.41 -42.96
C VAL A 213 -14.53 -34.33 -42.21
N ALA A 214 -14.56 -33.75 -41.02
CA ALA A 214 -15.79 -33.60 -40.24
C ALA A 214 -16.80 -32.67 -40.91
N ARG A 215 -16.35 -31.64 -41.63
CA ARG A 215 -17.22 -30.78 -42.45
C ARG A 215 -17.75 -31.54 -43.66
N ILE A 216 -16.89 -32.24 -44.38
CA ILE A 216 -17.26 -33.04 -45.55
C ILE A 216 -18.27 -34.12 -45.16
N ARG A 217 -18.05 -34.85 -44.06
CA ARG A 217 -18.99 -35.88 -43.58
C ARG A 217 -20.39 -35.32 -43.32
N ARG A 218 -20.52 -34.17 -42.66
CA ARG A 218 -21.84 -33.53 -42.48
C ARG A 218 -22.49 -33.16 -43.80
N GLU A 219 -21.71 -32.65 -44.75
CA GLU A 219 -22.22 -32.30 -46.08
C GLU A 219 -22.66 -33.54 -46.87
N LEU A 220 -21.95 -34.67 -46.74
CA LEU A 220 -22.36 -35.94 -47.33
C LEU A 220 -23.60 -36.53 -46.64
N ASP A 221 -23.67 -36.45 -45.31
CA ASP A 221 -24.83 -36.88 -44.53
C ASP A 221 -26.09 -36.06 -44.91
N GLU A 222 -25.96 -34.73 -45.07
CA GLU A 222 -27.02 -33.84 -45.55
C GLU A 222 -27.45 -34.16 -47.00
N GLN A 223 -26.52 -34.65 -47.83
CA GLN A 223 -26.78 -35.09 -49.21
C GLN A 223 -27.27 -36.54 -49.30
N GLY A 224 -27.37 -37.27 -48.18
CA GLY A 224 -27.75 -38.69 -48.14
C GLY A 224 -26.70 -39.64 -48.72
N VAL A 225 -25.45 -39.18 -48.89
CA VAL A 225 -24.34 -39.97 -49.43
C VAL A 225 -23.64 -40.69 -48.29
N VAL A 226 -23.91 -41.98 -48.15
CA VAL A 226 -23.39 -42.82 -47.06
C VAL A 226 -22.48 -43.92 -47.62
N TYR A 227 -21.43 -44.28 -46.88
CA TYR A 227 -20.59 -45.42 -47.22
C TYR A 227 -21.35 -46.73 -46.92
N ALA A 228 -21.93 -47.33 -47.95
CA ALA A 228 -22.78 -48.53 -47.85
C ALA A 228 -22.54 -49.50 -49.04
N PRO A 229 -22.93 -50.78 -48.91
CA PRO A 229 -22.82 -51.76 -50.00
C PRO A 229 -23.39 -51.21 -51.31
N HIS A 230 -22.66 -51.40 -52.41
CA HIS A 230 -22.93 -50.85 -53.75
C HIS A 230 -22.73 -49.33 -53.95
N HIS A 231 -22.45 -48.55 -52.90
CA HIS A 231 -22.18 -47.10 -52.97
C HIS A 231 -20.76 -46.68 -52.53
N HIS A 232 -19.87 -47.65 -52.28
CA HIS A 232 -18.51 -47.38 -51.78
C HIS A 232 -17.69 -46.47 -52.70
N ASN A 233 -17.67 -46.71 -54.01
CA ASN A 233 -16.90 -45.90 -54.96
C ASN A 233 -17.42 -44.45 -55.04
N GLU A 234 -18.73 -44.27 -55.04
CA GLU A 234 -19.39 -42.97 -55.08
C GLU A 234 -19.00 -42.12 -53.86
N TYR A 235 -19.05 -42.72 -52.67
CA TYR A 235 -18.65 -42.07 -51.42
C TYR A 235 -17.16 -41.68 -51.43
N ILE A 236 -16.27 -42.59 -51.87
CA ILE A 236 -14.83 -42.35 -51.92
C ILE A 236 -14.48 -41.23 -52.91
N MET A 237 -15.07 -41.22 -54.11
CA MET A 237 -14.88 -40.14 -55.08
C MET A 237 -15.40 -38.80 -54.54
N ARG A 238 -16.57 -38.79 -53.92
CA ARG A 238 -17.16 -37.55 -53.37
C ARG A 238 -16.32 -36.99 -52.23
N MET A 239 -15.78 -37.84 -51.36
CA MET A 239 -14.78 -37.45 -50.36
C MET A 239 -13.53 -36.86 -51.01
N GLY A 240 -12.99 -37.49 -52.06
CA GLY A 240 -11.80 -37.01 -52.78
C GLY A 240 -11.98 -35.62 -53.41
N TYR A 241 -13.08 -35.40 -54.14
CA TYR A 241 -13.39 -34.10 -54.74
C TYR A 241 -13.58 -33.00 -53.69
N LEU A 242 -14.31 -33.29 -52.61
CA LEU A 242 -14.54 -32.29 -51.55
C LEU A 242 -13.25 -31.99 -50.79
N MET A 243 -12.37 -32.97 -50.55
CA MET A 243 -11.05 -32.70 -49.96
C MET A 243 -10.18 -31.79 -50.83
N ASN A 244 -10.28 -31.96 -52.16
CA ASN A 244 -9.62 -31.07 -53.11
C ASN A 244 -10.21 -29.64 -53.02
N GLU A 245 -11.53 -29.50 -53.08
CA GLU A 245 -12.23 -28.21 -52.98
C GLU A 245 -11.95 -27.46 -51.67
N PHE A 246 -11.83 -28.17 -50.55
CA PHE A 246 -11.49 -27.59 -49.24
C PHE A 246 -9.98 -27.34 -49.05
N GLY A 247 -9.17 -27.60 -50.07
CA GLY A 247 -7.74 -27.27 -50.09
C GLY A 247 -6.91 -28.16 -49.17
N LEU A 248 -7.27 -29.44 -49.02
CA LEU A 248 -6.44 -30.41 -48.32
C LEU A 248 -5.36 -30.93 -49.27
N PRO A 249 -4.05 -30.85 -48.94
CA PRO A 249 -3.01 -31.37 -49.83
C PRO A 249 -3.19 -32.86 -50.16
N LEU A 250 -2.91 -33.27 -51.40
CA LEU A 250 -3.13 -34.63 -51.90
C LEU A 250 -2.50 -35.71 -50.99
N GLU A 251 -1.25 -35.50 -50.56
CA GLU A 251 -0.55 -36.42 -49.63
C GLU A 251 -1.29 -36.59 -48.29
N GLN A 252 -1.93 -35.54 -47.77
CA GLN A 252 -2.72 -35.62 -46.54
C GLN A 252 -4.06 -36.32 -46.77
N ALA A 253 -4.64 -36.15 -47.94
CA ALA A 253 -5.90 -36.79 -48.33
C ALA A 253 -5.71 -38.30 -48.54
N ILE A 254 -4.63 -38.71 -49.22
CA ILE A 254 -4.23 -40.11 -49.38
C ILE A 254 -3.87 -40.73 -48.02
N GLY A 255 -3.05 -40.04 -47.22
CA GLY A 255 -2.70 -40.52 -45.87
C GLY A 255 -3.89 -40.62 -44.91
N TRP A 256 -4.96 -39.83 -45.13
CA TRP A 256 -6.22 -39.99 -44.42
C TRP A 256 -7.03 -41.18 -44.94
N ALA A 257 -7.05 -41.43 -46.26
CA ALA A 257 -7.84 -42.48 -46.87
C ALA A 257 -7.24 -43.88 -46.67
N ASP A 258 -5.92 -43.96 -46.44
CA ASP A 258 -5.19 -45.21 -46.23
C ASP A 258 -5.78 -46.02 -45.07
N GLY A 259 -6.10 -47.29 -45.34
CA GLY A 259 -6.72 -48.21 -44.38
C GLY A 259 -8.13 -47.87 -43.89
N ARG A 260 -8.79 -46.81 -44.38
CA ARG A 260 -10.13 -46.37 -43.91
C ARG A 260 -11.31 -46.89 -44.72
N PHE A 261 -11.06 -47.51 -45.87
CA PHE A 261 -12.07 -48.11 -46.73
C PHE A 261 -11.79 -49.60 -46.99
N PRO A 262 -11.83 -50.45 -45.94
CA PRO A 262 -11.43 -51.86 -46.04
C PRO A 262 -12.41 -52.71 -46.88
N GLU A 263 -13.64 -52.23 -47.07
CA GLU A 263 -14.70 -52.91 -47.85
C GLU A 263 -14.67 -52.55 -49.35
N TYR A 264 -13.65 -51.81 -49.81
CA TYR A 264 -13.51 -51.39 -51.19
C TYR A 264 -12.31 -52.07 -51.86
N ASP A 265 -12.56 -52.89 -52.88
CA ASP A 265 -11.54 -53.72 -53.55
C ASP A 265 -10.68 -52.94 -54.59
N GLY A 266 -10.87 -51.63 -54.75
CA GLY A 266 -10.15 -50.78 -55.73
C GLY A 266 -9.04 -49.91 -55.13
N ASP A 267 -8.16 -49.36 -55.98
CA ASP A 267 -7.07 -48.47 -55.56
C ASP A 267 -7.58 -47.07 -55.16
N VAL A 268 -7.80 -46.88 -53.87
CA VAL A 268 -8.24 -45.61 -53.27
C VAL A 268 -7.24 -44.46 -53.53
N ALA A 269 -5.94 -44.75 -53.54
CA ALA A 269 -4.92 -43.72 -53.78
C ALA A 269 -4.93 -43.27 -55.25
N ALA A 270 -5.25 -44.15 -56.20
CA ALA A 270 -5.46 -43.78 -57.60
C ALA A 270 -6.72 -42.91 -57.78
N ILE A 271 -7.80 -43.20 -57.06
CA ILE A 271 -9.03 -42.39 -57.09
C ILE A 271 -8.76 -40.97 -56.58
N PHE A 272 -8.06 -40.83 -55.45
CA PHE A 272 -7.71 -39.51 -54.91
C PHE A 272 -6.78 -38.74 -55.84
N ARG A 273 -5.82 -39.41 -56.50
CA ARG A 273 -4.99 -38.80 -57.55
C ARG A 273 -5.83 -38.28 -58.72
N SER A 274 -6.85 -39.02 -59.13
CA SER A 274 -7.80 -38.60 -60.17
C SER A 274 -8.65 -37.39 -59.73
N CYS A 275 -9.20 -37.40 -58.50
CA CYS A 275 -9.98 -36.29 -57.96
C CYS A 275 -9.20 -34.97 -57.87
N TYR A 276 -7.87 -35.06 -57.74
CA TYR A 276 -6.95 -33.93 -57.66
C TYR A 276 -6.33 -33.52 -59.00
N ALA A 277 -6.73 -34.16 -60.11
CA ALA A 277 -6.30 -33.76 -61.46
C ALA A 277 -6.85 -32.37 -61.85
N ASP A 278 -8.02 -31.98 -61.29
CA ASP A 278 -8.55 -30.62 -61.40
C ASP A 278 -7.86 -29.70 -60.37
N THR A 279 -6.82 -29.01 -60.83
CA THR A 279 -6.03 -28.07 -60.01
C THR A 279 -6.77 -26.74 -59.77
N GLU A 280 -7.76 -26.39 -60.59
CA GLU A 280 -8.59 -25.17 -60.42
C GLU A 280 -9.68 -25.35 -59.37
N ALA A 281 -10.05 -26.60 -59.06
CA ALA A 281 -10.93 -26.92 -57.94
C ALA A 281 -10.23 -26.77 -56.58
N HIS A 282 -8.90 -26.87 -56.53
CA HIS A 282 -8.16 -26.93 -55.28
C HIS A 282 -8.32 -25.66 -54.42
N GLY A 283 -8.84 -25.82 -53.20
CA GLY A 283 -8.97 -24.71 -52.24
C GLY A 283 -10.07 -23.69 -52.56
N ARG A 284 -10.90 -23.92 -53.58
CA ARG A 284 -12.03 -23.04 -53.98
C ARG A 284 -12.99 -22.76 -52.80
N ARG A 285 -13.16 -23.73 -51.90
CA ARG A 285 -14.05 -23.68 -50.74
C ARG A 285 -13.30 -23.58 -49.42
N GLU A 286 -11.99 -23.33 -49.44
CA GLU A 286 -11.17 -23.20 -48.22
C GLU A 286 -11.69 -22.08 -47.30
N ALA A 287 -12.22 -20.98 -47.87
CA ALA A 287 -12.81 -19.87 -47.12
C ALA A 287 -14.05 -20.27 -46.29
N GLU A 288 -14.78 -21.32 -46.66
CA GLU A 288 -15.97 -21.80 -45.92
C GLU A 288 -15.58 -22.41 -44.57
N LEU A 289 -14.38 -23.01 -44.47
CA LEU A 289 -13.84 -23.52 -43.20
C LEU A 289 -13.63 -22.40 -42.17
N PHE A 290 -13.47 -21.15 -42.63
CA PHE A 290 -13.28 -19.97 -41.80
C PHE A 290 -14.56 -19.15 -41.59
N ARG A 291 -15.55 -19.20 -42.51
CA ARG A 291 -16.86 -18.54 -42.34
C ARG A 291 -17.65 -19.08 -41.15
N ALA A 292 -17.62 -20.40 -40.92
CA ALA A 292 -18.24 -21.01 -39.74
C ALA A 292 -17.67 -20.49 -38.39
N LYS A 293 -16.44 -19.94 -38.40
CA LYS A 293 -15.81 -19.32 -37.23
C LYS A 293 -16.23 -17.86 -37.02
N ARG A 294 -16.74 -17.20 -38.07
CA ARG A 294 -17.25 -15.83 -38.03
C ARG A 294 -18.72 -15.79 -37.59
N GLU A 295 -19.53 -16.72 -38.07
CA GLU A 295 -20.93 -16.88 -37.65
C GLU A 295 -21.02 -17.36 -36.19
N LYS A 296 -20.21 -18.36 -35.78
CA LYS A 296 -20.13 -18.75 -34.35
C LYS A 296 -19.48 -17.71 -33.42
N LYS A 297 -18.80 -16.68 -33.94
CA LYS A 297 -18.32 -15.55 -33.12
C LYS A 297 -19.38 -14.46 -32.94
N GLY A 298 -20.43 -14.45 -33.77
CA GLY A 298 -21.55 -13.51 -33.70
C GLY A 298 -22.66 -13.95 -32.76
N GLU A 299 -22.88 -15.25 -32.58
CA GLU A 299 -24.03 -15.77 -31.82
C GLU A 299 -23.68 -16.38 -30.44
N GLY A 300 -22.48 -16.08 -29.90
CA GLY A 300 -22.03 -16.71 -28.65
C GLY A 300 -21.02 -15.93 -27.82
N ARG A 301 -20.87 -14.62 -28.04
CA ARG A 301 -20.33 -13.74 -26.99
C ARG A 301 -21.53 -13.17 -26.28
N SER A 302 -21.87 -13.72 -25.11
CA SER A 302 -22.71 -12.97 -24.18
C SER A 302 -22.05 -11.60 -24.02
N GLN A 303 -22.79 -10.57 -24.42
CA GLN A 303 -22.32 -9.20 -24.39
C GLN A 303 -21.95 -8.89 -22.94
N LEU A 304 -20.78 -8.28 -22.73
CA LEU A 304 -20.40 -7.88 -21.38
C LEU A 304 -21.45 -6.92 -20.85
N ALA A 305 -21.88 -7.13 -19.61
CA ALA A 305 -22.82 -6.25 -18.95
C ALA A 305 -22.29 -4.82 -18.97
N THR A 306 -23.13 -3.90 -19.40
CA THR A 306 -22.88 -2.46 -19.37
C THR A 306 -22.87 -1.95 -17.92
N PRO A 307 -22.24 -0.80 -17.63
CA PRO A 307 -22.30 -0.18 -16.31
C PRO A 307 -23.75 0.00 -15.82
N GLN A 308 -24.65 0.41 -16.71
CA GLN A 308 -26.06 0.59 -16.39
C GLN A 308 -26.76 -0.71 -15.95
N GLU A 309 -26.46 -1.85 -16.60
CA GLU A 309 -26.99 -3.16 -16.18
C GLU A 309 -26.41 -3.60 -14.83
N ILE A 310 -25.14 -3.27 -14.56
CA ILE A 310 -24.51 -3.53 -13.26
C ILE A 310 -25.17 -2.67 -12.16
N GLU A 311 -25.37 -1.37 -12.41
CA GLU A 311 -26.04 -0.45 -11.48
C GLU A 311 -27.46 -0.90 -11.14
N GLN A 312 -28.25 -1.28 -12.16
CA GLN A 312 -29.61 -1.79 -11.98
C GLN A 312 -29.62 -3.06 -11.12
N PHE A 313 -28.72 -4.01 -11.41
CA PHE A 313 -28.57 -5.21 -10.61
C PHE A 313 -28.17 -4.88 -9.17
N LEU A 314 -27.13 -4.05 -8.96
CA LEU A 314 -26.67 -3.69 -7.62
C LEU A 314 -27.78 -3.02 -6.81
N ALA A 315 -28.56 -2.12 -7.41
CA ALA A 315 -29.68 -1.45 -6.77
C ALA A 315 -30.76 -2.41 -6.25
N THR A 316 -30.91 -3.61 -6.84
CA THR A 316 -31.83 -4.63 -6.29
C THR A 316 -31.22 -5.47 -5.17
N GLN A 317 -29.89 -5.51 -5.04
CA GLN A 317 -29.21 -6.36 -4.07
C GLN A 317 -29.04 -5.70 -2.70
N ALA A 318 -28.75 -4.40 -2.67
CA ALA A 318 -28.46 -3.66 -1.44
C ALA A 318 -28.52 -2.15 -1.66
N GLU A 319 -28.64 -1.42 -0.56
CA GLU A 319 -28.35 0.00 -0.51
C GLU A 319 -26.84 0.19 -0.30
N PHE A 320 -26.22 1.04 -1.09
CA PHE A 320 -24.78 1.32 -1.01
C PHE A 320 -24.53 2.76 -0.59
N ARG A 321 -23.44 2.99 0.14
CA ARG A 321 -22.95 4.33 0.45
C ARG A 321 -21.43 4.31 0.61
N LYS A 322 -20.77 5.43 0.32
CA LYS A 322 -19.33 5.60 0.51
C LYS A 322 -19.08 6.45 1.74
N ASN A 323 -18.59 5.82 2.82
CA ASN A 323 -18.26 6.52 4.03
C ASN A 323 -17.05 7.42 3.79
N VAL A 324 -17.19 8.74 3.76
CA VAL A 324 -16.09 9.66 3.38
C VAL A 324 -14.97 9.75 4.43
N ILE A 325 -15.23 9.29 5.67
CA ILE A 325 -14.27 9.32 6.78
C ILE A 325 -13.33 8.12 6.65
N THR A 326 -13.91 6.90 6.67
CA THR A 326 -13.14 5.67 6.45
C THR A 326 -12.79 5.45 4.98
N GLY A 327 -13.37 6.26 4.08
CA GLY A 327 -13.35 6.20 2.61
C GLY A 327 -13.60 4.81 2.04
N LYS A 328 -14.33 3.96 2.75
CA LYS A 328 -14.75 2.63 2.30
C LYS A 328 -16.19 2.67 1.84
N GLU A 329 -16.49 1.83 0.86
CA GLU A 329 -17.86 1.52 0.48
C GLU A 329 -18.50 0.65 1.56
N GLU A 330 -19.76 0.92 1.86
CA GLU A 330 -20.60 0.18 2.79
C GLU A 330 -21.87 -0.27 2.07
N MET A 331 -22.38 -1.43 2.43
CA MET A 331 -23.64 -1.95 1.90
C MET A 331 -24.60 -2.34 3.02
N ARG A 332 -25.89 -2.17 2.77
CA ARG A 332 -26.96 -2.67 3.63
C ARG A 332 -27.91 -3.52 2.80
N HIS A 333 -28.02 -4.79 3.14
CA HIS A 333 -29.00 -5.67 2.52
C HIS A 333 -30.43 -5.21 2.88
N PRO A 334 -31.45 -5.37 2.02
CA PRO A 334 -32.81 -4.91 2.31
C PRO A 334 -33.41 -5.43 3.61
N GLU A 335 -33.02 -6.64 4.03
CA GLU A 335 -33.46 -7.28 5.27
C GLU A 335 -32.58 -6.94 6.49
N ALA A 336 -31.45 -6.28 6.28
CA ALA A 336 -30.51 -5.91 7.33
C ALA A 336 -30.79 -4.50 7.86
N LYS A 337 -30.62 -4.30 9.17
CA LYS A 337 -30.79 -2.98 9.79
C LYS A 337 -29.58 -2.08 9.60
N GLU A 338 -28.38 -2.66 9.60
CA GLU A 338 -27.11 -1.93 9.65
C GLU A 338 -26.33 -2.03 8.34
N PHE A 339 -25.55 -0.99 8.06
CA PHE A 339 -24.56 -0.99 6.99
C PHE A 339 -23.31 -1.73 7.45
N VAL A 340 -22.78 -2.58 6.57
CA VAL A 340 -21.52 -3.30 6.76
C VAL A 340 -20.50 -2.83 5.72
N GLU A 341 -19.22 -2.81 6.12
CA GLU A 341 -18.14 -2.48 5.18
C GLU A 341 -18.09 -3.50 4.04
N LEU A 342 -17.90 -2.99 2.82
CA LEU A 342 -17.78 -3.81 1.64
C LEU A 342 -16.45 -4.56 1.67
N THR A 343 -16.50 -5.88 1.61
CA THR A 343 -15.32 -6.74 1.59
C THR A 343 -15.16 -7.41 0.23
N ASP A 344 -13.95 -7.88 -0.10
CA ASP A 344 -13.71 -8.67 -1.31
C ASP A 344 -14.69 -9.84 -1.45
N ARG A 345 -15.05 -10.48 -0.33
CA ARG A 345 -16.04 -11.56 -0.29
C ARG A 345 -17.42 -11.09 -0.73
N LEU A 346 -17.87 -9.92 -0.25
CA LEU A 346 -19.16 -9.35 -0.62
C LEU A 346 -19.18 -8.96 -2.10
N VAL A 347 -18.14 -8.31 -2.59
CA VAL A 347 -18.00 -7.96 -4.02
C VAL A 347 -18.01 -9.22 -4.91
N ASN A 348 -17.27 -10.25 -4.52
CA ASN A 348 -17.27 -11.55 -5.22
C ASN A 348 -18.66 -12.22 -5.18
N SER A 349 -19.40 -12.04 -4.10
CA SER A 349 -20.76 -12.57 -3.96
C SER A 349 -21.74 -11.84 -4.89
N LEU A 350 -21.67 -10.51 -4.98
CA LEU A 350 -22.46 -9.70 -5.92
C LEU A 350 -22.16 -10.08 -7.37
N TRP A 351 -20.87 -10.16 -7.73
CA TRP A 351 -20.43 -10.63 -9.04
C TRP A 351 -20.95 -12.05 -9.37
N SER A 352 -20.88 -12.98 -8.41
CA SER A 352 -21.36 -14.35 -8.58
C SER A 352 -22.88 -14.42 -8.79
N ARG A 353 -23.65 -13.62 -8.05
CA ARG A 353 -25.12 -13.53 -8.20
C ARG A 353 -25.50 -12.96 -9.57
N MET A 354 -24.87 -11.86 -9.99
CA MET A 354 -25.11 -11.27 -11.30
C MET A 354 -24.83 -12.24 -12.45
N THR A 355 -23.76 -13.04 -12.31
CA THR A 355 -23.41 -14.07 -13.30
C THR A 355 -24.45 -15.21 -13.33
N LYS A 356 -25.02 -15.58 -12.17
CA LYS A 356 -26.09 -16.58 -12.07
C LYS A 356 -27.42 -16.10 -12.64
N GLU A 357 -27.66 -14.79 -12.66
CA GLU A 357 -28.82 -14.17 -13.31
C GLU A 357 -28.67 -14.03 -14.84
N GLY A 358 -27.58 -14.54 -15.41
CA GLY A 358 -27.39 -14.67 -16.86
C GLY A 358 -26.55 -13.56 -17.50
N HIS A 359 -26.11 -12.56 -16.71
CA HIS A 359 -25.22 -11.51 -17.20
C HIS A 359 -23.78 -11.98 -17.29
N THR A 360 -23.07 -11.63 -18.37
CA THR A 360 -21.62 -11.84 -18.45
C THR A 360 -20.90 -10.60 -17.98
N VAL A 361 -20.33 -10.64 -16.78
CA VAL A 361 -19.70 -9.48 -16.13
C VAL A 361 -18.32 -9.87 -15.56
N ARG A 362 -17.36 -8.96 -15.58
CA ARG A 362 -16.07 -9.17 -14.91
C ARG A 362 -16.10 -8.58 -13.51
N LEU A 363 -15.34 -9.18 -12.60
CA LEU A 363 -15.22 -8.67 -11.24
C LEU A 363 -14.71 -7.23 -11.18
N CYS A 364 -13.80 -6.85 -12.08
CA CYS A 364 -13.31 -5.47 -12.17
C CYS A 364 -14.41 -4.47 -12.52
N ASP A 365 -15.36 -4.87 -13.38
CA ASP A 365 -16.44 -3.98 -13.81
C ASP A 365 -17.40 -3.68 -12.64
N VAL A 366 -17.70 -4.71 -11.83
CA VAL A 366 -18.49 -4.56 -10.59
C VAL A 366 -17.77 -3.63 -9.60
N ARG A 367 -16.46 -3.81 -9.39
CA ARG A 367 -15.65 -2.92 -8.53
C ARG A 367 -15.68 -1.48 -9.02
N SER A 368 -15.48 -1.26 -10.33
CA SER A 368 -15.49 0.08 -10.91
C SER A 368 -16.83 0.80 -10.74
N VAL A 369 -17.96 0.08 -10.78
CA VAL A 369 -19.28 0.68 -10.50
C VAL A 369 -19.45 0.99 -9.01
N LEU A 370 -18.98 0.11 -8.11
CA LEU A 370 -19.02 0.37 -6.66
C LEU A 370 -18.12 1.55 -6.24
N GLU A 371 -17.04 1.80 -6.98
CA GLU A 371 -16.12 2.92 -6.76
C GLU A 371 -16.55 4.22 -7.47
N SER A 372 -17.69 4.23 -8.19
CA SER A 372 -18.19 5.37 -8.97
C SER A 372 -19.27 6.18 -8.24
N GLU A 373 -19.77 7.23 -8.91
CA GLU A 373 -20.87 8.09 -8.44
C GLU A 373 -22.20 7.34 -8.21
N PHE A 374 -22.30 6.09 -8.69
CA PHE A 374 -23.43 5.22 -8.35
C PHE A 374 -23.58 5.05 -6.84
N VAL A 375 -22.46 4.99 -6.10
CA VAL A 375 -22.47 4.87 -4.65
C VAL A 375 -22.40 6.28 -4.02
N PRO A 376 -23.48 6.78 -3.40
CA PRO A 376 -23.51 8.14 -2.85
C PRO A 376 -22.56 8.30 -1.67
N GLU A 377 -21.96 9.47 -1.56
CA GLU A 377 -21.11 9.83 -0.42
C GLU A 377 -21.91 9.99 0.87
N PHE A 378 -21.31 9.55 1.97
CA PHE A 378 -21.91 9.50 3.29
C PHE A 378 -20.94 9.99 4.35
N ASN A 379 -21.32 11.03 5.09
CA ASN A 379 -20.59 11.47 6.28
C ASN A 379 -21.35 11.07 7.56
N PRO A 380 -20.81 10.13 8.37
CA PRO A 380 -21.45 9.62 9.58
C PRO A 380 -21.67 10.71 10.63
N PHE A 381 -20.72 11.63 10.80
CA PHE A 381 -20.83 12.70 11.79
C PHE A 381 -21.91 13.69 11.37
N THR A 382 -21.86 14.17 10.13
CA THR A 382 -22.85 15.12 9.63
C THR A 382 -24.26 14.53 9.66
N GLN A 383 -24.44 13.24 9.34
CA GLN A 383 -25.75 12.60 9.45
C GLN A 383 -26.23 12.55 10.90
N TYR A 384 -25.37 12.09 11.82
CA TYR A 384 -25.70 12.01 13.24
C TYR A 384 -26.11 13.38 13.80
N PHE A 385 -25.28 14.41 13.63
CA PHE A 385 -25.56 15.75 14.14
C PHE A 385 -26.82 16.39 13.52
N ARG A 386 -27.14 16.06 12.25
CA ARG A 386 -28.38 16.52 11.61
C ARG A 386 -29.63 15.81 12.11
N SER A 387 -29.51 14.59 12.63
CA SER A 387 -30.64 13.85 13.20
C SER A 387 -30.98 14.26 14.64
N LEU A 388 -30.09 14.99 15.32
CA LEU A 388 -30.31 15.38 16.71
C LEU A 388 -31.46 16.38 16.88
N PRO A 389 -32.24 16.28 17.96
CA PRO A 389 -33.20 17.31 18.32
C PRO A 389 -32.47 18.62 18.66
N LYS A 390 -33.17 19.74 18.47
CA LYS A 390 -32.65 21.04 18.91
C LYS A 390 -32.63 21.07 20.43
N TRP A 391 -31.51 21.51 20.99
CA TRP A 391 -31.39 21.75 22.43
C TRP A 391 -32.40 22.83 22.90
N ASP A 392 -32.98 22.60 24.07
CA ASP A 392 -34.03 23.44 24.66
C ASP A 392 -33.51 24.80 25.19
N GLY A 393 -32.19 24.95 25.33
CA GLY A 393 -31.54 26.14 25.90
C GLY A 393 -31.65 26.26 27.42
N VAL A 394 -32.25 25.28 28.09
CA VAL A 394 -32.55 25.29 29.52
C VAL A 394 -31.71 24.25 30.26
N THR A 395 -31.64 23.04 29.70
CA THR A 395 -31.03 21.90 30.37
C THR A 395 -29.53 21.83 30.10
N ASP A 396 -28.68 21.97 31.12
CA ASP A 396 -27.23 21.86 30.93
C ASP A 396 -26.76 20.38 30.90
N HIS A 397 -26.87 19.74 29.74
CA HIS A 397 -26.47 18.34 29.53
C HIS A 397 -24.96 18.14 29.63
N ILE A 398 -24.16 19.06 29.07
CA ILE A 398 -22.70 19.01 29.14
C ILE A 398 -22.23 19.13 30.59
N GLY A 399 -22.80 20.08 31.35
CA GLY A 399 -22.46 20.24 32.78
C GLY A 399 -22.85 19.05 33.64
N ARG A 400 -24.01 18.43 33.37
CA ARG A 400 -24.40 17.16 34.02
C ARG A 400 -23.43 16.03 33.71
N LEU A 401 -22.97 15.93 32.47
CA LEU A 401 -21.96 14.94 32.08
C LEU A 401 -20.62 15.23 32.77
N ALA A 402 -20.16 16.48 32.79
CA ALA A 402 -18.94 16.87 33.49
C ALA A 402 -19.00 16.54 34.99
N ALA A 403 -20.15 16.74 35.62
CA ALA A 403 -20.35 16.42 37.03
C ALA A 403 -20.21 14.92 37.38
N THR A 404 -20.24 14.01 36.40
CA THR A 404 -19.96 12.57 36.63
C THR A 404 -18.49 12.28 36.88
N VAL A 405 -17.60 13.23 36.57
CA VAL A 405 -16.15 13.13 36.78
C VAL A 405 -15.78 13.99 37.99
N HIS A 406 -15.48 13.33 39.11
CA HIS A 406 -15.12 14.01 40.35
C HIS A 406 -13.63 14.31 40.35
N VAL A 407 -13.27 15.57 40.13
CA VAL A 407 -11.88 16.05 40.07
C VAL A 407 -11.43 16.62 41.40
N GLU A 408 -10.12 16.57 41.66
CA GLU A 408 -9.50 17.28 42.77
C GLU A 408 -9.40 18.78 42.45
N GLY A 409 -9.82 19.63 43.39
CA GLY A 409 -9.76 21.08 43.25
C GLY A 409 -11.01 21.68 42.60
N ASP A 410 -10.85 22.42 41.50
CA ASP A 410 -11.90 23.25 40.91
C ASP A 410 -12.72 22.48 39.85
N ALA A 411 -13.86 21.94 40.26
CA ALA A 411 -14.81 21.25 39.38
C ALA A 411 -15.45 22.17 38.34
N LYS A 412 -15.58 23.47 38.62
CA LYS A 412 -16.13 24.44 37.66
C LYS A 412 -15.13 24.67 36.53
N LEU A 413 -13.85 24.81 36.86
CA LEU A 413 -12.80 24.90 35.86
C LEU A 413 -12.77 23.66 34.96
N PHE A 414 -13.00 22.46 35.52
CA PHE A 414 -13.13 21.25 34.72
C PHE A 414 -14.31 21.32 33.75
N ASP A 415 -15.50 21.73 34.21
CA ASP A 415 -16.66 21.91 33.33
C ASP A 415 -16.36 22.90 32.20
N ASP A 416 -15.80 24.06 32.50
CA ASP A 416 -15.46 25.09 31.50
C ASP A 416 -14.47 24.54 30.45
N CYS A 417 -13.40 23.86 30.89
CA CYS A 417 -12.40 23.27 30.00
C CYS A 417 -12.98 22.13 29.16
N PHE A 418 -13.76 21.24 29.78
CA PHE A 418 -14.40 20.11 29.12
C PHE A 418 -15.41 20.58 28.07
N ARG A 419 -16.23 21.57 28.41
CA ARG A 419 -17.21 22.18 27.50
C ARG A 419 -16.54 22.80 26.29
N LYS A 420 -15.47 23.59 26.47
CA LYS A 420 -14.68 24.13 25.36
C LYS A 420 -14.11 23.02 24.48
N TRP A 421 -13.48 22.02 25.09
CA TRP A 421 -12.90 20.88 24.36
C TRP A 421 -13.94 20.06 23.59
N LEU A 422 -15.13 19.83 24.17
CA LEU A 422 -16.21 19.08 23.53
C LEU A 422 -16.82 19.88 22.37
N VAL A 423 -17.05 21.18 22.54
CA VAL A 423 -17.56 22.04 21.45
C VAL A 423 -16.53 22.15 20.33
N ALA A 424 -15.24 22.25 20.65
CA ALA A 424 -14.16 22.19 19.67
C ALA A 424 -14.14 20.86 18.89
N THR A 425 -14.41 19.74 19.57
CA THR A 425 -14.55 18.41 18.95
C THR A 425 -15.73 18.36 17.97
N VAL A 426 -16.88 18.93 18.33
CA VAL A 426 -18.03 19.01 17.40
C VAL A 426 -17.68 19.89 16.20
N ALA A 427 -16.99 21.01 16.42
CA ALA A 427 -16.57 21.90 15.35
C ALA A 427 -15.61 21.22 14.36
N SER A 428 -14.63 20.44 14.84
CA SER A 428 -13.67 19.73 13.97
C SER A 428 -14.31 18.62 13.13
N LEU A 429 -15.38 17.99 13.64
CA LEU A 429 -16.14 16.97 12.90
C LEU A 429 -17.06 17.58 11.82
N MET A 430 -17.44 18.84 11.98
CA MET A 430 -18.40 19.53 11.09
C MET A 430 -17.72 20.44 10.06
N VAL A 431 -16.55 21.00 10.38
CA VAL A 431 -15.83 21.97 9.53
C VAL A 431 -14.42 21.46 9.25
N LYS A 432 -14.08 21.32 7.97
CA LYS A 432 -12.83 20.69 7.52
C LYS A 432 -11.57 21.48 7.91
N GLU A 433 -11.71 22.78 8.12
CA GLU A 433 -10.63 23.70 8.44
C GLU A 433 -10.36 23.83 9.95
N VAL A 434 -11.25 23.29 10.78
CA VAL A 434 -11.17 23.40 12.25
C VAL A 434 -10.50 22.16 12.82
N THR A 435 -9.46 22.36 13.62
CA THR A 435 -8.78 21.31 14.39
C THR A 435 -8.80 21.68 15.86
N ASN A 436 -9.06 20.70 16.73
CA ASN A 436 -8.99 20.86 18.18
C ASN A 436 -7.55 20.70 18.64
N HIS A 437 -6.95 21.73 19.26
CA HIS A 437 -5.52 21.72 19.60
C HIS A 437 -5.26 21.27 21.03
N GLU A 438 -6.34 21.13 21.80
CA GLU A 438 -6.35 20.82 23.21
C GLU A 438 -6.54 19.33 23.46
N ILE A 439 -5.77 18.80 24.41
CA ILE A 439 -5.70 17.40 24.80
C ILE A 439 -6.25 17.29 26.22
N LEU A 440 -7.42 16.69 26.36
CA LEU A 440 -8.02 16.41 27.66
C LEU A 440 -7.31 15.22 28.32
N VAL A 441 -6.77 15.39 29.53
CA VAL A 441 -6.03 14.32 30.20
C VAL A 441 -6.61 14.02 31.57
N PHE A 442 -6.88 12.73 31.83
CA PHE A 442 -7.27 12.23 33.14
C PHE A 442 -6.10 11.56 33.86
N VAL A 443 -5.73 12.15 34.99
CA VAL A 443 -4.70 11.68 35.91
C VAL A 443 -5.41 11.03 37.09
N GLY A 444 -5.09 9.81 37.47
CA GLY A 444 -5.74 9.20 38.64
C GLY A 444 -5.40 7.74 38.83
N ARG A 445 -5.98 7.07 39.81
CA ARG A 445 -5.68 5.65 40.05
C ARG A 445 -6.13 4.76 38.89
N GLN A 446 -5.52 3.60 38.75
CA GLN A 446 -6.00 2.60 37.79
C GLN A 446 -7.37 2.07 38.21
N GLY A 447 -8.23 1.74 37.25
CA GLY A 447 -9.55 1.15 37.52
C GLY A 447 -10.67 2.13 37.87
N CYS A 448 -10.45 3.46 37.80
CA CYS A 448 -11.52 4.46 38.02
C CYS A 448 -12.27 4.87 36.73
N TYR A 449 -12.45 3.95 35.79
CA TYR A 449 -13.19 4.15 34.53
C TYR A 449 -12.69 5.24 33.56
N LYS A 450 -11.51 5.85 33.73
CA LYS A 450 -10.99 6.93 32.85
C LYS A 450 -11.11 6.66 31.35
N THR A 451 -10.47 5.60 30.85
CA THR A 451 -10.54 5.25 29.41
C THR A 451 -11.96 4.87 29.01
N THR A 452 -12.71 4.17 29.88
CA THR A 452 -14.09 3.76 29.62
C THR A 452 -15.03 4.97 29.45
N TRP A 453 -14.89 5.98 30.29
CA TRP A 453 -15.67 7.21 30.24
C TRP A 453 -15.36 7.99 28.96
N LEU A 454 -14.07 8.16 28.62
CA LEU A 454 -13.64 8.80 27.37
C LEU A 454 -14.15 8.06 26.13
N ALA A 455 -14.09 6.72 26.14
CA ALA A 455 -14.62 5.89 25.06
C ALA A 455 -16.13 6.06 24.89
N ARG A 456 -16.86 6.23 26.00
CA ARG A 456 -18.33 6.40 26.03
C ARG A 456 -18.81 7.81 25.73
N LEU A 457 -17.92 8.77 25.49
CA LEU A 457 -18.32 10.07 24.98
C LEU A 457 -18.97 9.95 23.61
N LEU A 458 -18.47 9.04 22.75
CA LEU A 458 -19.09 8.80 21.45
C LEU A 458 -20.34 7.91 21.59
N PRO A 459 -21.41 8.20 20.85
CA PRO A 459 -22.61 7.37 20.82
C PRO A 459 -22.33 6.01 20.17
N PRO A 460 -23.16 4.97 20.42
CA PRO A 460 -22.94 3.63 19.90
C PRO A 460 -22.71 3.55 18.39
N GLU A 461 -23.40 4.38 17.60
CA GLU A 461 -23.28 4.43 16.14
C GLU A 461 -21.92 4.99 15.68
N LEU A 462 -21.29 5.82 16.51
CA LEU A 462 -19.99 6.45 16.25
C LEU A 462 -18.85 5.79 17.04
N GLN A 463 -19.11 4.76 17.84
CA GLN A 463 -18.12 4.10 18.68
C GLN A 463 -16.90 3.59 17.89
N ARG A 464 -17.10 3.21 16.62
CA ARG A 464 -16.03 2.78 15.70
C ARG A 464 -14.99 3.88 15.40
N TYR A 465 -15.31 5.14 15.68
CA TYR A 465 -14.43 6.30 15.49
C TYR A 465 -13.68 6.69 16.78
N PHE A 466 -13.70 5.83 17.79
CA PHE A 466 -12.81 5.90 18.95
C PHE A 466 -11.58 5.00 18.71
N SER A 467 -10.39 5.54 18.92
CA SER A 467 -9.14 4.77 18.86
C SER A 467 -8.36 4.91 20.15
N VAL A 468 -7.83 3.78 20.64
CA VAL A 468 -6.85 3.76 21.73
C VAL A 468 -5.47 3.60 21.13
N ARG A 469 -4.58 4.52 21.46
CA ARG A 469 -3.19 4.51 21.02
C ARG A 469 -2.28 4.22 22.21
N SER A 470 -1.55 3.11 22.13
CA SER A 470 -0.44 2.82 23.05
C SER A 470 0.80 3.58 22.57
N ASN A 471 1.51 4.23 23.49
CA ASN A 471 2.60 5.15 23.18
C ASN A 471 3.95 4.45 22.90
N ARG A 472 3.93 3.14 22.67
CA ARG A 472 5.14 2.34 22.42
C ARG A 472 5.47 2.28 20.92
N GLY A 473 6.08 3.33 20.39
CA GLY A 473 6.64 3.30 19.03
C GLY A 473 6.79 4.65 18.36
N ARG A 474 7.57 4.69 17.27
CA ARG A 474 7.72 5.87 16.43
C ARG A 474 6.42 6.14 15.68
N VAL A 475 6.02 7.40 15.54
CA VAL A 475 4.87 7.80 14.70
C VAL A 475 5.02 7.17 13.30
N THR A 476 4.03 6.38 12.95
CA THR A 476 3.92 5.62 11.72
C THR A 476 3.06 6.35 10.70
N LYS A 477 3.02 5.82 9.49
CA LYS A 477 2.12 6.29 8.44
C LYS A 477 0.64 6.11 8.84
N ASP A 478 0.36 5.06 9.59
CA ASP A 478 -0.98 4.71 10.04
C ASP A 478 -1.47 5.68 11.13
N ASP A 479 -0.57 6.19 11.99
CA ASP A 479 -0.89 7.24 12.96
C ASP A 479 -1.35 8.54 12.30
N ASN A 480 -0.78 8.89 11.13
CA ASN A 480 -1.23 10.05 10.38
C ASN A 480 -2.61 9.81 9.77
N LEU A 481 -2.89 8.62 9.24
CA LEU A 481 -4.22 8.30 8.70
C LEU A 481 -5.28 8.31 9.80
N ALA A 482 -4.94 7.88 11.01
CA ALA A 482 -5.82 7.89 12.18
C ALA A 482 -6.39 9.29 12.48
N LEU A 483 -5.63 10.36 12.23
CA LEU A 483 -6.09 11.76 12.38
C LEU A 483 -7.32 12.10 11.51
N SER A 484 -7.44 11.42 10.37
CA SER A 484 -8.54 11.63 9.42
C SER A 484 -9.66 10.59 9.54
N GLU A 485 -9.43 9.51 10.30
CA GLU A 485 -10.34 8.36 10.38
C GLU A 485 -11.06 8.27 11.73
N PHE A 486 -10.49 8.80 12.81
CA PHE A 486 -11.08 8.73 14.16
C PHE A 486 -11.49 10.11 14.66
N ALA A 487 -12.64 10.17 15.34
CA ALA A 487 -13.13 11.38 15.99
C ALA A 487 -12.39 11.64 17.30
N LEU A 488 -12.14 10.58 18.07
CA LEU A 488 -11.42 10.65 19.34
C LEU A 488 -10.25 9.67 19.32
N ILE A 489 -9.07 10.18 19.63
CA ILE A 489 -7.85 9.39 19.83
C ILE A 489 -7.46 9.49 21.30
N CYS A 490 -7.58 8.37 22.03
CA CYS A 490 -7.20 8.25 23.43
C CYS A 490 -5.77 7.74 23.55
N LEU A 491 -4.90 8.56 24.12
CA LEU A 491 -3.51 8.24 24.41
C LEU A 491 -3.44 7.57 25.79
N GLU A 492 -3.16 6.27 25.82
CA GLU A 492 -2.97 5.54 27.08
C GLU A 492 -1.49 5.52 27.47
N GLU A 493 -1.20 5.58 28.77
CA GLU A 493 0.16 5.57 29.31
C GLU A 493 0.98 6.75 28.77
N ILE A 494 0.43 7.96 28.83
CA ILE A 494 1.12 9.18 28.37
C ILE A 494 2.39 9.48 29.18
N ASP A 495 2.49 8.95 30.40
CA ASP A 495 3.69 9.01 31.23
C ASP A 495 4.86 8.17 30.70
N GLU A 496 4.61 7.21 29.79
CA GLU A 496 5.68 6.49 29.10
C GLU A 496 6.27 7.27 27.90
N MET A 497 5.65 8.39 27.49
CA MET A 497 6.10 9.16 26.33
C MET A 497 7.43 9.87 26.61
N ARG A 498 8.37 9.72 25.66
CA ARG A 498 9.60 10.52 25.68
C ARG A 498 9.33 11.92 25.14
N LEU A 499 10.24 12.85 25.43
CA LEU A 499 10.15 14.23 24.93
C LEU A 499 10.05 14.30 23.38
N GLU A 500 10.70 13.38 22.67
CA GLU A 500 10.58 13.26 21.20
C GLU A 500 9.15 12.90 20.77
N ASP A 501 8.49 12.00 21.50
CA ASP A 501 7.13 11.54 21.22
C ASP A 501 6.11 12.66 21.49
N ILE A 502 6.30 13.41 22.58
CA ILE A 502 5.47 14.58 22.93
C ILE A 502 5.61 15.68 21.87
N ASN A 503 6.83 15.94 21.39
CA ASN A 503 7.05 16.91 20.31
C ASN A 503 6.38 16.48 18.99
N GLN A 504 6.44 15.18 18.66
CA GLN A 504 5.73 14.64 17.50
C GLN A 504 4.22 14.73 17.65
N LEU A 505 3.68 14.40 18.83
CA LEU A 505 2.26 14.54 19.14
C LEU A 505 1.80 16.00 18.98
N LYS A 506 2.58 16.96 19.52
CA LYS A 506 2.28 18.39 19.36
C LYS A 506 2.21 18.80 17.89
N ALA A 507 3.13 18.30 17.07
CA ALA A 507 3.10 18.55 15.62
C ALA A 507 1.84 17.93 14.99
N MET A 508 1.52 16.67 15.31
CA MET A 508 0.34 15.97 14.81
C MET A 508 -0.97 16.68 15.14
N VAL A 509 -1.14 17.09 16.39
CA VAL A 509 -2.33 17.82 16.89
C VAL A 509 -2.56 19.11 16.08
N THR A 510 -1.50 19.75 15.60
CA THR A 510 -1.59 20.99 14.80
C THR A 510 -1.70 20.79 13.28
N LEU A 511 -1.62 19.55 12.77
CA LEU A 511 -1.74 19.29 11.34
C LEU A 511 -3.15 19.65 10.86
N PRO A 512 -3.34 20.47 9.81
CA PRO A 512 -4.67 20.81 9.32
C PRO A 512 -5.31 19.65 8.52
N ALA A 513 -4.49 18.88 7.81
CA ALA A 513 -4.95 17.79 6.96
C ALA A 513 -3.82 16.78 6.73
N VAL A 514 -4.22 15.56 6.39
CA VAL A 514 -3.36 14.42 6.09
C VAL A 514 -3.36 14.23 4.57
N ASN A 515 -2.21 14.46 3.93
CA ASN A 515 -2.05 14.22 2.49
C ASN A 515 -1.34 12.89 2.26
N GLU A 516 -2.13 11.81 2.25
CA GLU A 516 -1.60 10.46 2.09
C GLU A 516 -2.38 9.62 1.10
N ARG A 517 -1.66 8.65 0.53
CA ARG A 517 -2.24 7.63 -0.35
C ARG A 517 -2.59 6.40 0.49
N ARG A 518 -3.85 5.95 0.42
CA ARG A 518 -4.26 4.67 0.99
C ARG A 518 -3.53 3.50 0.32
N ALA A 519 -3.42 2.39 1.04
CA ALA A 519 -3.02 1.13 0.45
C ALA A 519 -3.87 0.86 -0.80
N TYR A 520 -3.23 0.60 -1.93
CA TYR A 520 -3.85 0.33 -3.24
C TYR A 520 -4.62 1.49 -3.92
N GLY A 521 -4.89 2.62 -3.25
CA GLY A 521 -5.49 3.79 -3.90
C GLY A 521 -4.60 4.33 -5.01
N HIS A 522 -5.12 4.86 -6.12
CA HIS A 522 -4.27 5.31 -7.24
C HIS A 522 -3.67 6.71 -7.03
N TYR A 523 -4.39 7.56 -6.29
CA TYR A 523 -4.05 8.96 -6.06
C TYR A 523 -3.77 9.21 -4.57
N LYS A 524 -3.03 10.29 -4.28
CA LYS A 524 -2.96 10.83 -2.93
C LYS A 524 -4.23 11.64 -2.68
N GLU A 525 -4.79 11.51 -1.47
CA GLU A 525 -5.97 12.24 -1.07
C GLU A 525 -5.62 13.18 0.07
N ASN A 526 -6.12 14.42 0.00
CA ASN A 526 -6.01 15.37 1.10
C ASN A 526 -7.22 15.19 2.01
N ARG A 527 -7.00 14.66 3.22
CA ARG A 527 -8.07 14.38 4.18
C ARG A 527 -7.99 15.33 5.37
N PRO A 528 -9.09 16.03 5.72
CA PRO A 528 -9.11 16.88 6.89
C PRO A 528 -8.70 16.13 8.16
N HIS A 529 -7.95 16.80 9.04
CA HIS A 529 -7.71 16.30 10.39
C HIS A 529 -8.98 16.57 11.21
N ILE A 530 -9.66 15.52 11.63
CA ILE A 530 -10.91 15.61 12.39
C ILE A 530 -10.76 15.20 13.86
N ALA A 531 -9.69 14.47 14.18
CA ALA A 531 -9.45 13.88 15.48
C ALA A 531 -9.28 14.93 16.58
N SER A 532 -9.96 14.70 17.70
CA SER A 532 -9.68 15.35 18.98
C SER A 532 -8.97 14.37 19.90
N PHE A 533 -8.00 14.88 20.67
CA PHE A 533 -7.15 14.05 21.51
C PHE A 533 -7.61 14.06 22.95
N CYS A 534 -7.55 12.89 23.58
CA CYS A 534 -7.68 12.72 25.01
C CYS A 534 -6.59 11.76 25.51
N GLY A 535 -6.36 11.69 26.81
CA GLY A 535 -5.34 10.81 27.36
C GLY A 535 -5.61 10.41 28.81
N THR A 536 -4.97 9.32 29.22
CA THR A 536 -5.06 8.81 30.58
C THR A 536 -3.67 8.47 31.12
N THR A 537 -3.45 8.77 32.40
CA THR A 537 -2.24 8.35 33.12
C THR A 537 -2.55 8.04 34.58
N ASN A 538 -1.66 7.26 35.18
CA ASN A 538 -1.65 7.01 36.62
C ASN A 538 -0.60 7.85 37.35
N GLN A 539 0.29 8.55 36.64
CA GLN A 539 1.33 9.37 37.23
C GLN A 539 0.89 10.84 37.30
N PRO A 540 0.90 11.47 38.50
CA PRO A 540 0.62 12.90 38.64
C PRO A 540 1.60 13.78 37.86
N GLU A 541 2.88 13.41 37.86
CA GLU A 541 3.95 14.16 37.19
C GLU A 541 4.31 13.50 35.86
N PHE A 542 3.69 13.95 34.76
CA PHE A 542 3.94 13.39 33.42
C PHE A 542 4.35 14.44 32.38
N LEU A 543 4.15 15.73 32.68
CA LEU A 543 4.51 16.81 31.76
C LEU A 543 6.01 17.09 31.88
N ASN A 544 6.78 16.72 30.85
CA ASN A 544 8.23 16.93 30.82
C ASN A 544 8.67 17.95 29.76
N ASP A 545 7.73 18.73 29.21
CA ASP A 545 7.99 19.63 28.09
C ASP A 545 8.33 21.07 28.53
N PRO A 546 9.60 21.49 28.36
CA PRO A 546 10.05 22.80 28.81
C PRO A 546 9.62 23.96 27.89
N THR A 547 9.01 23.68 26.72
CA THR A 547 8.53 24.69 25.76
C THR A 547 7.12 25.20 26.05
N GLY A 548 6.48 24.63 27.07
CA GLY A 548 5.15 25.02 27.55
C GLY A 548 4.08 23.97 27.28
N SER A 549 3.12 23.91 28.20
CA SER A 549 2.13 22.83 28.29
C SER A 549 0.71 23.26 27.93
N ARG A 550 0.56 24.35 27.15
CA ARG A 550 -0.75 24.97 26.86
C ARG A 550 -1.80 24.06 26.20
N ARG A 551 -1.35 23.01 25.50
CA ARG A 551 -2.24 22.05 24.81
C ARG A 551 -2.76 20.98 25.75
N TRP A 552 -2.21 20.86 26.96
CA TRP A 552 -2.58 19.82 27.91
C TRP A 552 -3.62 20.38 28.88
N LEU A 553 -4.72 19.65 29.03
CA LEU A 553 -5.75 19.90 30.03
C LEU A 553 -5.78 18.73 31.03
N PRO A 554 -4.75 18.58 31.90
CA PRO A 554 -4.71 17.53 32.92
C PRO A 554 -5.68 17.80 34.05
N PHE A 555 -6.41 16.79 34.51
CA PHE A 555 -7.23 16.85 35.70
C PHE A 555 -7.01 15.60 36.54
N THR A 556 -6.74 15.80 37.83
CA THR A 556 -6.67 14.70 38.79
C THR A 556 -8.08 14.23 39.11
N VAL A 557 -8.41 13.03 38.68
CA VAL A 557 -9.71 12.38 38.88
C VAL A 557 -9.65 11.55 40.15
N VAL A 558 -10.50 11.93 41.12
CA VAL A 558 -10.70 11.20 42.38
C VAL A 558 -11.53 9.95 42.12
N HIS A 559 -12.66 10.11 41.44
CA HIS A 559 -13.58 9.03 41.06
C HIS A 559 -14.42 9.44 39.84
N ILE A 560 -14.89 8.46 39.07
CA ILE A 560 -15.87 8.68 37.99
C ILE A 560 -17.08 7.82 38.30
N ASP A 561 -18.27 8.43 38.29
CA ASP A 561 -19.51 7.70 38.46
C ASP A 561 -19.61 6.58 37.43
N ASP A 562 -20.07 5.41 37.85
CA ASP A 562 -20.03 4.20 37.02
C ASP A 562 -20.76 4.47 35.68
N PRO A 563 -20.02 4.48 34.54
CA PRO A 563 -20.61 4.82 33.25
C PRO A 563 -21.68 3.82 32.78
N TYR A 564 -21.81 2.65 33.42
CA TYR A 564 -22.84 1.66 33.11
C TYR A 564 -24.17 1.96 33.82
N THR A 565 -24.10 2.62 34.97
CA THR A 565 -25.30 3.05 35.74
C THR A 565 -25.70 4.49 35.43
N HIS A 566 -24.76 5.30 34.95
CA HIS A 566 -24.96 6.68 34.53
C HIS A 566 -24.67 6.82 33.02
N PRO A 567 -25.57 6.33 32.13
CA PRO A 567 -25.37 6.41 30.69
C PRO A 567 -25.38 7.88 30.23
N VAL A 568 -24.57 8.16 29.19
CA VAL A 568 -24.49 9.50 28.60
C VAL A 568 -25.77 9.78 27.82
N ASP A 569 -26.37 10.95 28.08
CA ASP A 569 -27.44 11.50 27.26
C ASP A 569 -26.85 12.10 25.97
N TYR A 570 -26.58 11.22 25.00
CA TYR A 570 -25.91 11.58 23.75
C TYR A 570 -26.65 12.69 22.98
N GLU A 571 -27.98 12.58 22.89
CA GLU A 571 -28.80 13.54 22.15
C GLU A 571 -28.74 14.93 22.80
N GLY A 572 -28.89 15.00 24.13
CA GLY A 572 -28.82 16.24 24.87
C GLY A 572 -27.42 16.88 24.85
N VAL A 573 -26.38 16.09 25.10
CA VAL A 573 -24.98 16.55 25.15
C VAL A 573 -24.52 17.09 23.79
N TYR A 574 -24.70 16.31 22.73
CA TYR A 574 -24.28 16.73 21.40
C TYR A 574 -25.22 17.76 20.77
N GLY A 575 -26.52 17.73 21.11
CA GLY A 575 -27.46 18.78 20.73
C GLY A 575 -27.10 20.13 21.34
N GLN A 576 -26.73 20.16 22.62
CA GLN A 576 -26.23 21.36 23.29
C GLN A 576 -24.90 21.83 22.69
N ALA A 577 -23.93 20.94 22.50
CA ALA A 577 -22.63 21.30 21.93
C ALA A 577 -22.74 21.86 20.50
N LEU A 578 -23.59 21.26 19.66
CA LEU A 578 -23.88 21.72 18.31
C LEU A 578 -24.51 23.12 18.32
N ARG A 579 -25.46 23.36 19.24
CA ARG A 579 -26.12 24.65 19.37
C ARG A 579 -25.16 25.75 19.83
N LEU A 580 -24.33 25.46 20.85
CA LEU A 580 -23.30 26.38 21.33
C LEU A 580 -22.36 26.79 20.20
N TRP A 581 -21.88 25.82 19.40
CA TRP A 581 -21.04 26.12 18.23
C TRP A 581 -21.75 27.02 17.21
N GLN A 582 -23.01 26.73 16.86
CA GLN A 582 -23.80 27.53 15.92
C GLN A 582 -24.07 28.96 16.41
N GLU A 583 -24.15 29.17 17.71
CA GLU A 583 -24.33 30.48 18.34
C GLU A 583 -23.00 31.25 18.51
N GLY A 584 -21.88 30.68 18.07
CA GLY A 584 -20.58 31.31 18.14
C GLY A 584 -19.90 31.21 19.51
N PHE A 585 -20.21 30.16 20.28
CA PHE A 585 -19.53 29.88 21.55
C PHE A 585 -18.01 29.86 21.37
N HIS A 586 -17.32 30.52 22.29
CA HIS A 586 -15.87 30.71 22.24
C HIS A 586 -15.14 29.47 22.77
N TYR A 587 -14.99 28.46 21.91
CA TYR A 587 -14.42 27.15 22.26
C TYR A 587 -12.89 27.09 22.25
N TRP A 588 -12.20 28.11 21.73
CA TRP A 588 -10.74 28.21 21.83
C TRP A 588 -10.33 28.98 23.09
N PHE A 589 -9.12 28.71 23.59
CA PHE A 589 -8.61 29.38 24.80
C PHE A 589 -7.96 30.73 24.44
N ASP A 590 -8.30 31.79 25.17
CA ASP A 590 -7.64 33.08 25.04
C ASP A 590 -6.29 33.13 25.78
N GLU A 591 -5.55 34.23 25.65
CA GLU A 591 -4.24 34.38 26.30
C GLU A 591 -4.31 34.30 27.83
N LYS A 592 -5.40 34.78 28.45
CA LYS A 592 -5.58 34.77 29.90
C LYS A 592 -5.89 33.36 30.40
N GLU A 593 -6.77 32.65 29.70
CA GLU A 593 -7.12 31.27 29.99
C GLU A 593 -5.92 30.35 29.76
N ILE A 594 -5.14 30.55 28.68
CA ILE A 594 -3.88 29.83 28.46
C ILE A 594 -2.90 30.06 29.60
N ALA A 595 -2.79 31.29 30.12
CA ALA A 595 -1.92 31.58 31.27
C ALA A 595 -2.40 30.85 32.54
N GLN A 596 -3.71 30.81 32.79
CA GLN A 596 -4.29 30.07 33.92
C GLN A 596 -4.06 28.56 33.79
N VAL A 597 -4.29 27.99 32.61
CA VAL A 597 -4.04 26.57 32.32
C VAL A 597 -2.57 26.24 32.53
N ASN A 598 -1.64 27.06 32.01
CA ASN A 598 -0.21 26.82 32.18
C ASN A 598 0.22 26.89 33.65
N ALA A 599 -0.23 27.90 34.40
CA ALA A 599 0.09 28.03 35.82
C ALA A 599 -0.37 26.81 36.64
N ARG A 600 -1.55 26.27 36.30
CA ARG A 600 -2.05 25.04 36.94
C ARG A 600 -1.25 23.80 36.51
N ASN A 601 -0.87 23.73 35.25
CA ASN A 601 -0.13 22.60 34.69
C ASN A 601 1.24 22.41 35.35
N GLU A 602 1.80 23.45 36.00
CA GLU A 602 3.04 23.34 36.78
C GLU A 602 3.01 22.22 37.83
N ARG A 603 1.82 21.92 38.41
CA ARG A 603 1.66 20.83 39.40
C ARG A 603 1.79 19.43 38.79
N PHE A 604 1.65 19.30 37.48
CA PHE A 604 1.78 18.05 36.73
C PHE A 604 3.13 17.95 36.00
N GLU A 605 4.00 18.95 36.16
CA GLU A 605 5.34 18.95 35.58
C GLU A 605 6.28 18.08 36.39
N THR A 606 7.07 17.25 35.69
CA THR A 606 8.13 16.46 36.34
C THR A 606 9.21 17.39 36.88
N ALA A 607 9.64 17.15 38.12
CA ALA A 607 10.75 17.87 38.72
C ALA A 607 11.99 17.86 37.80
N SER A 608 12.53 19.04 37.50
CA SER A 608 13.71 19.18 36.65
C SER A 608 14.96 19.24 37.53
N LEU A 609 15.78 18.19 37.44
CA LEU A 609 17.09 18.13 38.08
C LEU A 609 17.96 19.36 37.74
N GLU A 610 17.89 19.84 36.50
CA GLU A 610 18.57 21.07 36.08
C GLU A 610 18.09 22.30 36.85
N THR A 611 16.78 22.41 37.08
CA THR A 611 16.17 23.54 37.80
C THR A 611 16.54 23.47 39.28
N ASP A 612 16.45 22.29 39.90
CA ASP A 612 16.77 22.09 41.32
C ASP A 612 18.23 22.43 41.61
N LEU A 613 19.16 21.92 40.78
CA LEU A 613 20.58 22.20 40.94
C LEU A 613 20.90 23.66 40.59
N LEU A 614 20.27 24.24 39.57
CA LEU A 614 20.44 25.65 39.25
C LEU A 614 20.06 26.54 40.45
N LEU A 615 18.86 26.36 41.00
CA LEU A 615 18.35 27.17 42.11
C LEU A 615 19.08 26.89 43.44
N ALA A 616 19.69 25.71 43.59
CA ALA A 616 20.54 25.41 44.73
C ALA A 616 21.82 26.25 44.77
N PHE A 617 22.38 26.61 43.62
CA PHE A 617 23.67 27.32 43.52
C PHE A 617 23.55 28.77 43.04
N PHE A 618 22.46 29.13 42.37
CA PHE A 618 22.29 30.45 41.75
C PHE A 618 20.94 31.07 42.07
N ARG A 619 20.91 32.40 42.14
CA ARG A 619 19.67 33.19 42.22
C ARG A 619 19.71 34.40 41.29
N VAL A 620 18.52 34.90 40.99
CA VAL A 620 18.35 36.15 40.25
C VAL A 620 18.90 37.32 41.10
N PRO A 621 19.74 38.20 40.54
CA PRO A 621 20.23 39.39 41.24
C PRO A 621 19.08 40.34 41.60
N LEU A 622 19.13 40.93 42.80
CA LEU A 622 18.22 42.00 43.18
C LEU A 622 18.59 43.31 42.45
N PRO A 623 17.65 44.26 42.29
CA PRO A 623 17.94 45.55 41.66
C PRO A 623 19.11 46.27 42.36
N GLY A 624 20.16 46.60 41.59
CA GLY A 624 21.36 47.30 42.10
C GLY A 624 22.40 46.41 42.79
N GLU A 625 22.15 45.10 42.89
CA GLU A 625 23.08 44.15 43.48
C GLU A 625 24.25 43.80 42.55
N GLU A 626 25.43 43.57 43.13
CA GLU A 626 26.58 43.06 42.39
C GLU A 626 26.30 41.64 41.88
N CYS A 627 26.54 41.42 40.58
CA CYS A 627 26.22 40.15 39.93
C CYS A 627 27.32 39.71 38.98
N MET A 628 27.39 38.40 38.74
CA MET A 628 28.31 37.81 37.77
C MET A 628 27.62 37.63 36.42
N PHE A 629 28.37 37.77 35.33
CA PHE A 629 27.95 37.31 34.01
C PHE A 629 28.53 35.92 33.75
N LEU A 630 27.67 34.91 33.66
CA LEU A 630 28.09 33.54 33.34
C LEU A 630 27.40 33.03 32.08
N THR A 631 28.15 32.31 31.25
CA THR A 631 27.62 31.53 30.13
C THR A 631 26.97 30.25 30.63
N VAL A 632 26.09 29.63 29.82
CA VAL A 632 25.46 28.34 30.16
C VAL A 632 26.51 27.25 30.41
N GLY A 633 27.63 27.28 29.67
CA GLY A 633 28.73 26.33 29.87
C GLY A 633 29.42 26.48 31.23
N GLU A 634 29.65 27.72 31.68
CA GLU A 634 30.21 27.99 33.02
C GLU A 634 29.23 27.61 34.12
N ILE A 635 27.93 27.89 33.95
CA ILE A 635 26.89 27.47 34.90
C ILE A 635 26.86 25.94 35.00
N LEU A 636 26.89 25.23 33.86
CA LEU A 636 26.97 23.77 33.80
C LEU A 636 28.17 23.22 34.56
N GLN A 637 29.35 23.83 34.45
CA GLN A 637 30.53 23.38 35.20
C GLN A 637 30.31 23.40 36.72
N HIS A 638 29.53 24.35 37.23
CA HIS A 638 29.23 24.46 38.66
C HIS A 638 28.17 23.44 39.10
N ILE A 639 27.09 23.28 38.31
CA ILE A 639 25.96 22.44 38.72
C ILE A 639 26.12 20.95 38.37
N ASN A 640 26.99 20.61 37.42
CA ASN A 640 27.13 19.22 36.96
C ASN A 640 27.81 18.31 37.99
N GLY A 641 28.54 18.87 38.97
CA GLY A 641 28.92 18.20 40.23
C GLY A 641 29.64 16.85 40.10
N GLY A 642 30.31 16.56 38.99
CA GLY A 642 30.95 15.25 38.74
C GLY A 642 29.99 14.12 38.35
N MET A 643 28.74 14.42 37.97
CA MET A 643 27.79 13.43 37.48
C MET A 643 28.32 12.71 36.24
N LYS A 644 28.14 11.38 36.21
CA LYS A 644 28.60 10.50 35.11
C LYS A 644 27.94 10.87 33.77
N ASN A 645 26.70 11.33 33.80
CA ASN A 645 25.97 11.84 32.64
C ASN A 645 25.82 13.35 32.79
N PRO A 646 26.37 14.16 31.88
CA PRO A 646 26.30 15.61 31.99
C PRO A 646 24.88 16.15 31.75
N LEU A 647 24.50 17.19 32.50
CA LEU A 647 23.24 17.91 32.29
C LEU A 647 23.17 18.56 30.89
N SER A 648 21.96 18.70 30.37
CA SER A 648 21.75 19.31 29.05
C SER A 648 21.85 20.83 29.12
N ALA A 649 22.75 21.42 28.33
CA ALA A 649 22.85 22.88 28.16
C ALA A 649 21.53 23.52 27.72
N VAL A 650 20.74 22.80 26.92
CA VAL A 650 19.42 23.26 26.47
C VAL A 650 18.46 23.34 27.65
N LYS A 651 18.35 22.28 28.45
CA LYS A 651 17.47 22.23 29.62
C LYS A 651 17.86 23.25 30.69
N VAL A 652 19.15 23.43 30.95
CA VAL A 652 19.65 24.48 31.87
C VAL A 652 19.32 25.88 31.35
N GLY A 653 19.46 26.11 30.05
CA GLY A 653 19.06 27.38 29.42
C GLY A 653 17.56 27.67 29.56
N LEU A 654 16.71 26.66 29.49
CA LEU A 654 15.26 26.75 29.73
C LEU A 654 14.96 27.02 31.21
N ALA A 655 15.60 26.29 32.12
CA ALA A 655 15.47 26.47 33.57
C ALA A 655 15.84 27.92 34.00
N LEU A 656 16.94 28.47 33.46
CA LEU A 656 17.34 29.86 33.68
C LEU A 656 16.25 30.85 33.27
N ARG A 657 15.64 30.67 32.09
CA ARG A 657 14.57 31.56 31.64
C ARG A 657 13.31 31.42 32.51
N LYS A 658 12.92 30.18 32.84
CA LYS A 658 11.74 29.91 33.69
C LYS A 658 11.90 30.50 35.09
N ALA A 659 13.11 30.42 35.65
CA ALA A 659 13.45 31.01 36.95
C ALA A 659 13.65 32.54 36.91
N GLY A 660 13.47 33.19 35.76
CA GLY A 660 13.51 34.65 35.65
C GLY A 660 14.90 35.27 35.49
N PHE A 661 15.92 34.49 35.15
CA PHE A 661 17.26 35.03 34.89
C PHE A 661 17.32 35.83 33.58
N GLU A 662 17.89 37.03 33.64
CA GLU A 662 18.02 37.92 32.49
C GLU A 662 19.12 37.43 31.53
N GLN A 663 18.75 37.17 30.27
CA GLN A 663 19.71 36.78 29.22
C GLN A 663 20.30 38.02 28.54
N LEU A 664 21.63 38.10 28.48
CA LEU A 664 22.36 39.21 27.88
C LEU A 664 23.37 38.76 26.82
N ARG A 665 23.70 39.69 25.93
CA ARG A 665 24.80 39.54 24.97
C ARG A 665 25.85 40.63 25.22
N VAL A 666 27.02 40.22 25.70
CA VAL A 666 28.13 41.13 26.04
C VAL A 666 29.40 40.63 25.36
N ALA A 667 30.11 41.53 24.66
CA ALA A 667 31.37 41.22 23.96
C ALA A 667 31.31 39.94 23.09
N GLY A 668 30.20 39.75 22.36
CA GLY A 668 30.00 38.60 21.48
C GLY A 668 29.55 37.30 22.16
N LYS A 669 29.60 37.21 23.50
CA LYS A 669 29.14 36.04 24.28
C LYS A 669 27.69 36.20 24.73
N ARG A 670 26.95 35.09 24.78
CA ARG A 670 25.59 35.00 25.34
C ARG A 670 25.67 34.38 26.73
N GLY A 671 25.10 35.04 27.73
CA GLY A 671 25.14 34.59 29.13
C GLY A 671 24.01 35.20 29.96
N TYR A 672 24.06 34.99 31.26
CA TYR A 672 23.04 35.40 32.22
C TYR A 672 23.67 36.17 33.38
N ARG A 673 22.92 37.12 33.94
CA ARG A 673 23.28 37.75 35.22
C ARG A 673 22.83 36.86 36.36
N VAL A 674 23.77 36.46 37.20
CA VAL A 674 23.52 35.53 38.30
C VAL A 674 24.22 36.01 39.57
N VAL A 675 23.65 35.68 40.72
CA VAL A 675 24.38 35.67 42.00
C VAL A 675 24.60 34.21 42.39
N MET A 676 25.85 33.84 42.68
CA MET A 676 26.21 32.50 43.10
C MET A 676 26.20 32.41 44.62
N TYR A 677 25.56 31.40 45.18
CA TYR A 677 25.63 31.12 46.60
C TYR A 677 26.99 30.55 46.97
N THR A 678 27.53 31.00 48.10
CA THR A 678 28.67 30.34 48.75
C THR A 678 28.25 28.97 49.29
N ILE A 679 29.22 28.06 49.47
CA ILE A 679 28.96 26.72 50.01
C ILE A 679 28.26 26.79 51.38
N GLU A 680 28.60 27.78 52.20
CA GLU A 680 27.96 28.01 53.49
C GLU A 680 26.49 28.41 53.36
N GLU A 681 26.16 29.29 52.42
CA GLU A 681 24.78 29.70 52.13
C GLU A 681 23.96 28.55 51.55
N VAL A 682 24.52 27.75 50.64
CA VAL A 682 23.87 26.54 50.13
C VAL A 682 23.51 25.59 51.27
N ASN A 683 24.46 25.32 52.16
CA ASN A 683 24.23 24.45 53.32
C ASN A 683 23.23 25.05 54.31
N ARG A 684 23.24 26.37 54.51
CA ARG A 684 22.25 27.09 55.32
C ARG A 684 20.85 26.95 54.74
N ASN A 685 20.69 27.15 53.44
CA ASN A 685 19.42 27.02 52.73
C ASN A 685 18.88 25.59 52.82
N ARG A 686 19.73 24.57 52.63
CA ARG A 686 19.35 23.16 52.81
C ARG A 686 18.87 22.86 54.22
N ARG A 687 19.55 23.37 55.25
CA ARG A 687 19.12 23.22 56.65
C ARG A 687 17.83 23.96 56.94
N ALA A 688 17.60 25.12 56.33
CA ALA A 688 16.35 25.88 56.45
C ALA A 688 15.19 25.12 55.79
N MET A 689 15.38 24.62 54.56
CA MET A 689 14.39 23.80 53.85
C MET A 689 14.05 22.52 54.62
N GLY A 690 15.04 21.84 55.21
CA GLY A 690 14.80 20.64 56.03
C GLY A 690 14.13 20.90 57.39
N ARG A 691 14.03 22.16 57.84
CA ARG A 691 13.25 22.58 59.02
C ARG A 691 11.83 22.99 58.67
N PHE A 692 11.50 23.10 57.39
CA PHE A 692 10.16 23.43 56.93
C PHE A 692 9.28 22.17 57.06
N THR A 693 8.63 22.01 58.21
CA THR A 693 7.49 21.10 58.37
C THR A 693 6.24 21.85 57.94
N GLU A 694 5.46 21.33 56.99
CA GLU A 694 4.09 21.80 56.80
C GLU A 694 3.39 21.80 58.17
N ALA A 695 2.75 22.92 58.53
CA ALA A 695 1.95 22.98 59.74
C ALA A 695 0.86 21.89 59.67
N PRO A 696 0.50 21.26 60.80
CA PRO A 696 -0.53 20.22 60.81
C PRO A 696 -1.85 20.80 60.30
N ALA A 697 -2.58 20.00 59.52
CA ALA A 697 -3.96 20.28 59.15
C ALA A 697 -4.75 20.70 60.39
N GLU A 698 -5.43 21.84 60.30
CA GLU A 698 -6.37 22.32 61.32
C GLU A 698 -7.42 21.23 61.58
N GLU A 699 -7.60 20.86 62.87
CA GLU A 699 -8.68 19.98 63.37
C GLU A 699 -10.06 20.62 63.21
#